data_AF-A0A2G8KSA3-F1
#
_entry.id   AF-A0A2G8KSA3-F1
#
_cell.length_a   1.000
_cell.length_b   1.000
_cell.length_c   1.000
_cell.angle_alpha   90.00
_cell.angle_beta   90.00
_cell.angle_gamma   90.00
#
_symmetry.space_group_name_H-M   'P 1'
#
loop_
_entity.id
_entity.type
_entity.pdbx_description
1 polymer ?
#
loop_
_entity_poly.entity_id
_entity_poly.type
_entity_poly.pdbx_seq_one_letter_code
_entity_poly.pdbx_strand_id
1 'polypeptide(L)'
;MLRRLSTPKQASMDRKQASKNFGRFQVGLANLLTIEIILKLSALFNLPPAKEDQIKNARSEQSTPSLLMVATMKEMGIINPLDISPLTKALENLKLHGTLRDVQTLFQNYNENTEDSTDSKFHGKKDTFLSSLRKMYVSQYDKIQPIPYIRDSVSVNDVFVEGGIEIQKNTQRLSRKAKTESKDDDKPDVKPLKSHLDIFNEKEIDSKRILVQGDPGFGKSTFLMQTAYDWCFSDDSSPLRRIDAFVLLTLRLLGGKLSVYSAIQNLLIPGESMLTEEEIKEILVSLGSVVIAFDGYDEYPERDSELQTDIKDIIGGKMFSDFTVIICTRSACIPRNLDPNATRIRLTGFDNNAREEYIAKAVAGGDRKAVERIMQRLNGSPILSDICQVPMFCVMFAHIADETEDLTVFSTVTGFFHFMIHCFYGHMRGKSSESAEFDQDIQSLPVFDKLNKLAFEGLTASRQQLSWEQNDFQKAVGLKCFSELTKIGILVQEVAQEINYSPGTSFTKQVINTKSVRFFHKLFAEWYAANYVAAHAGSVMTFRVDSLLKKISPVDLQFIFRFACGLNKKASKRIIAYLNGIEDGKSFASLCLFEQVKDIGDVTAVVEDLISEGVTIRSSDTRLLQRSNKHLIDIASVNQVRVSSKNIILD
;
A
#
# COMPACT_ATOMS: atom_id res chain seq x y z
N MET A 1 -14.63 -48.89 -0.12
CA MET A 1 -15.86 -49.02 -0.94
C MET A 1 -17.01 -48.37 -0.19
N LEU A 2 -17.20 -47.06 -0.36
CA LEU A 2 -18.38 -46.31 0.08
C LEU A 2 -18.52 -45.11 -0.89
N ARG A 3 -19.23 -45.34 -2.01
CA ARG A 3 -19.64 -44.26 -2.93
C ARG A 3 -20.66 -43.41 -2.19
N ARG A 4 -20.36 -42.13 -1.96
CA ARG A 4 -21.37 -41.15 -1.56
C ARG A 4 -22.36 -41.03 -2.72
N LEU A 5 -23.60 -41.47 -2.49
CA LEU A 5 -24.71 -41.24 -3.42
C LEU A 5 -25.01 -39.75 -3.43
N SER A 6 -24.93 -39.14 -4.62
CA SER A 6 -25.28 -37.74 -4.86
C SER A 6 -26.78 -37.52 -4.57
N THR A 7 -27.12 -36.37 -3.99
CA THR A 7 -28.50 -36.02 -3.67
C THR A 7 -29.29 -35.73 -4.96
N PRO A 8 -30.63 -35.91 -4.98
CA PRO A 8 -31.45 -35.69 -6.18
C PRO A 8 -31.35 -34.27 -6.77
N LYS A 9 -31.03 -33.26 -5.94
CA LYS A 9 -30.77 -31.88 -6.38
C LYS A 9 -29.43 -31.71 -7.10
N GLN A 10 -28.38 -32.39 -6.64
CA GLN A 10 -27.07 -32.37 -7.30
C GLN A 10 -27.14 -33.07 -8.67
N ALA A 11 -27.75 -34.26 -8.72
CA ALA A 11 -27.98 -34.98 -9.98
C ALA A 11 -28.87 -34.19 -10.98
N SER A 12 -29.74 -33.31 -10.50
CA SER A 12 -30.54 -32.40 -11.32
C SER A 12 -29.74 -31.21 -11.87
N MET A 13 -28.76 -30.69 -11.13
CA MET A 13 -27.88 -29.61 -11.59
C MET A 13 -26.83 -30.14 -12.57
N ASP A 14 -26.26 -31.31 -12.27
CA ASP A 14 -25.28 -31.99 -13.14
C ASP A 14 -25.89 -32.35 -14.50
N ARG A 15 -27.17 -32.80 -14.52
CA ARG A 15 -27.92 -33.05 -15.77
C ARG A 15 -28.20 -31.76 -16.56
N LYS A 16 -28.50 -30.64 -15.90
CA LYS A 16 -28.71 -29.35 -16.56
C LYS A 16 -27.43 -28.79 -17.18
N GLN A 17 -26.29 -28.95 -16.49
CA GLN A 17 -24.98 -28.51 -16.98
C GLN A 17 -24.48 -29.39 -18.13
N ALA A 18 -24.62 -30.73 -18.03
CA ALA A 18 -24.33 -31.66 -19.12
C ALA A 18 -25.17 -31.37 -20.38
N SER A 19 -26.46 -31.06 -20.20
CA SER A 19 -27.36 -30.68 -21.30
C SER A 19 -26.97 -29.33 -21.95
N LYS A 20 -26.44 -28.37 -21.19
CA LYS A 20 -26.01 -27.06 -21.70
C LYS A 20 -24.68 -27.14 -22.45
N ASN A 21 -23.74 -27.97 -21.96
CA ASN A 21 -22.44 -28.22 -22.59
C ASN A 21 -22.56 -29.01 -23.89
N PHE A 22 -23.45 -30.02 -23.93
CA PHE A 22 -23.73 -30.72 -25.18
C PHE A 22 -24.37 -29.80 -26.24
N GLY A 23 -25.18 -28.82 -25.83
CA GLY A 23 -25.72 -27.80 -26.73
C GLY A 23 -24.63 -26.98 -27.45
N ARG A 24 -23.51 -26.67 -26.79
CA ARG A 24 -22.36 -25.99 -27.43
C ARG A 24 -21.67 -26.86 -28.48
N PHE A 25 -21.49 -28.15 -28.19
CA PHE A 25 -20.99 -29.11 -29.18
C PHE A 25 -21.92 -29.16 -30.41
N GLN A 26 -23.23 -29.19 -30.21
CA GLN A 26 -24.20 -29.21 -31.32
C GLN A 26 -24.11 -27.97 -32.21
N VAL A 27 -23.93 -26.78 -31.63
CA VAL A 27 -23.74 -25.53 -32.39
C VAL A 27 -22.42 -25.53 -33.15
N GLY A 28 -21.32 -25.94 -32.50
CA GLY A 28 -20.02 -26.07 -33.16
C GLY A 28 -20.05 -27.06 -34.32
N LEU A 29 -20.73 -28.19 -34.14
CA LEU A 29 -20.93 -29.19 -35.19
C LEU A 29 -21.71 -28.62 -36.36
N ALA A 30 -22.79 -27.86 -36.11
CA ALA A 30 -23.57 -27.23 -37.17
C ALA A 30 -22.73 -26.26 -38.03
N ASN A 31 -21.74 -25.59 -37.44
CA ASN A 31 -20.85 -24.69 -38.18
C ASN A 31 -19.86 -25.44 -39.11
N LEU A 32 -19.60 -26.73 -38.84
CA LEU A 32 -18.73 -27.57 -39.67
C LEU A 32 -19.49 -28.25 -40.82
N LEU A 33 -20.82 -28.25 -40.80
CA LEU A 33 -21.67 -28.92 -41.79
C LEU A 33 -22.05 -27.98 -42.93
N THR A 34 -21.30 -28.03 -44.03
CA THR A 34 -21.68 -27.37 -45.28
C THR A 34 -22.84 -28.13 -45.96
N ILE A 35 -23.56 -27.47 -46.88
CA ILE A 35 -24.64 -28.11 -47.64
C ILE A 35 -24.15 -29.37 -48.36
N GLU A 36 -22.94 -29.36 -48.92
CA GLU A 36 -22.35 -30.52 -49.58
C GLU A 36 -22.13 -31.70 -48.62
N ILE A 37 -21.63 -31.42 -47.42
CA ILE A 37 -21.41 -32.44 -46.38
C ILE A 37 -22.75 -33.00 -45.91
N ILE A 38 -23.76 -32.14 -45.73
CA ILE A 38 -25.12 -32.53 -45.35
C ILE A 38 -25.70 -33.49 -46.37
N LEU A 39 -25.61 -33.19 -47.68
CA LEU A 39 -26.12 -34.08 -48.74
C LEU A 39 -25.43 -35.45 -48.73
N LYS A 40 -24.10 -35.47 -48.57
CA LYS A 40 -23.32 -36.73 -48.51
C LYS A 40 -23.70 -37.56 -47.29
N LEU A 41 -23.89 -36.93 -46.14
CA LEU A 41 -24.31 -37.59 -44.91
C LEU A 41 -25.77 -38.07 -44.99
N SER A 42 -26.68 -37.29 -45.59
CA SER A 42 -28.09 -37.68 -45.79
C SER A 42 -28.21 -38.97 -46.60
N ALA A 43 -27.43 -39.07 -47.69
CA ALA A 43 -27.35 -40.28 -48.51
C ALA A 43 -26.76 -41.46 -47.73
N LEU A 44 -25.68 -41.24 -46.97
CA LEU A 44 -25.01 -42.30 -46.23
C LEU A 44 -25.86 -42.83 -45.06
N PHE A 45 -26.63 -41.97 -44.40
CA PHE A 45 -27.52 -42.34 -43.30
C PHE A 45 -28.90 -42.84 -43.75
N ASN A 46 -29.14 -42.94 -45.07
CA ASN A 46 -30.41 -43.35 -45.66
C ASN A 46 -31.61 -42.55 -45.12
N LEU A 47 -31.49 -41.22 -45.09
CA LEU A 47 -32.59 -40.37 -44.64
C LEU A 47 -33.82 -40.53 -45.57
N PRO A 48 -35.05 -40.57 -45.03
CA PRO A 48 -36.25 -40.56 -45.86
C PRO A 48 -36.29 -39.33 -46.77
N PRO A 49 -36.75 -39.43 -48.03
CA PRO A 49 -36.80 -38.30 -48.97
C PRO A 49 -37.51 -37.06 -48.39
N ALA A 50 -38.57 -37.27 -47.60
CA ALA A 50 -39.29 -36.18 -46.94
C ALA A 50 -38.43 -35.40 -45.91
N LYS A 51 -37.55 -36.09 -45.17
CA LYS A 51 -36.62 -35.45 -44.22
C LYS A 51 -35.46 -34.78 -44.95
N GLU A 52 -34.98 -35.38 -46.04
CA GLU A 52 -33.95 -34.80 -46.89
C GLU A 52 -34.42 -33.48 -47.54
N ASP A 53 -35.65 -33.46 -48.07
CA ASP A 53 -36.27 -32.26 -48.64
C ASP A 53 -36.53 -31.19 -47.58
N GLN A 54 -36.89 -31.58 -46.36
CA GLN A 54 -37.06 -30.64 -45.24
C GLN A 54 -35.74 -29.96 -44.87
N ILE A 55 -34.64 -30.71 -44.79
CA ILE A 55 -33.31 -30.18 -44.47
C ILE A 55 -32.82 -29.27 -45.60
N LYS A 56 -32.96 -29.68 -46.87
CA LYS A 56 -32.53 -28.91 -48.05
C LYS A 56 -33.22 -27.55 -48.16
N ASN A 57 -34.51 -27.48 -47.83
CA ASN A 57 -35.35 -26.30 -48.06
C ASN A 57 -35.47 -25.37 -46.84
N ALA A 58 -34.73 -25.63 -45.77
CA ALA A 58 -34.79 -24.82 -44.55
C ALA A 58 -34.14 -23.43 -44.76
N ARG A 59 -34.92 -22.36 -44.53
CA ARG A 59 -34.51 -20.96 -44.84
C ARG A 59 -34.71 -19.96 -43.69
N SER A 60 -34.73 -20.40 -42.43
CA SER A 60 -34.91 -19.49 -41.28
C SER A 60 -33.69 -19.50 -40.34
N GLU A 61 -33.44 -18.39 -39.64
CA GLU A 61 -32.33 -18.26 -38.69
C GLU A 61 -32.39 -19.30 -37.55
N GLN A 62 -33.59 -19.77 -37.19
CA GLN A 62 -33.80 -20.78 -36.14
C GLN A 62 -33.87 -22.22 -36.67
N SER A 63 -33.86 -22.40 -37.99
CA SER A 63 -33.97 -23.70 -38.67
C SER A 63 -33.18 -23.63 -39.97
N THR A 64 -31.85 -23.74 -39.83
CA THR A 64 -30.91 -23.85 -40.96
C THR A 64 -30.71 -25.32 -41.33
N PRO A 65 -30.28 -25.63 -42.57
CA PRO A 65 -30.00 -27.00 -42.98
C PRO A 65 -29.00 -27.71 -42.05
N SER A 66 -27.98 -27.01 -41.55
CA SER A 66 -26.98 -27.57 -40.64
C SER A 66 -27.54 -27.85 -39.25
N LEU A 67 -28.38 -26.96 -38.69
CA LEU A 67 -29.02 -27.19 -37.39
C LEU A 67 -30.04 -28.34 -37.46
N LEU A 68 -30.82 -28.42 -38.53
CA LEU A 68 -31.76 -29.54 -38.73
C LEU A 68 -31.04 -30.87 -38.95
N MET A 69 -29.90 -30.86 -39.63
CA MET A 69 -29.07 -32.05 -39.78
C MET A 69 -28.53 -32.52 -38.43
N VAL A 70 -28.02 -31.61 -37.58
CA VAL A 70 -27.57 -31.95 -36.21
C VAL A 70 -28.71 -32.47 -35.35
N ALA A 71 -29.91 -31.89 -35.44
CA ALA A 71 -31.09 -32.37 -34.72
C ALA A 71 -31.49 -33.79 -35.19
N THR A 72 -31.48 -34.03 -36.51
CA THR A 72 -31.80 -35.33 -37.11
C THR A 72 -30.78 -36.39 -36.70
N MET A 73 -29.49 -36.07 -36.70
CA MET A 73 -28.43 -36.99 -36.23
C MET A 73 -28.58 -37.33 -34.74
N LYS A 74 -29.04 -36.38 -33.92
CA LYS A 74 -29.36 -36.64 -32.51
C LYS A 74 -30.59 -37.54 -32.36
N GLU A 75 -31.67 -37.28 -33.11
CA GLU A 75 -32.88 -38.12 -33.13
C GLU A 75 -32.58 -39.56 -33.52
N MET A 76 -31.66 -39.75 -34.48
CA MET A 76 -31.23 -41.07 -34.96
C MET A 76 -30.17 -41.75 -34.08
N GLY A 77 -29.71 -41.09 -33.01
CA GLY A 77 -28.66 -41.62 -32.13
C GLY A 77 -27.25 -41.66 -32.75
N ILE A 78 -27.05 -41.00 -33.90
CA ILE A 78 -25.75 -40.90 -34.60
C ILE A 78 -24.76 -40.06 -33.78
N ILE A 79 -25.27 -39.06 -33.04
CA ILE A 79 -24.52 -38.28 -32.06
C ILE A 79 -25.25 -38.27 -30.73
N ASN A 80 -24.52 -38.48 -29.65
CA ASN A 80 -25.03 -38.28 -28.29
C ASN A 80 -23.88 -37.83 -27.35
N PRO A 81 -24.18 -37.42 -26.11
CA PRO A 81 -23.19 -36.91 -25.16
C PRO A 81 -22.04 -37.88 -24.82
N LEU A 82 -22.19 -39.18 -25.10
CA LEU A 82 -21.23 -40.23 -24.75
C LEU A 82 -20.56 -40.84 -25.98
N ASP A 83 -21.15 -40.68 -27.17
CA ASP A 83 -20.69 -41.34 -28.38
C ASP A 83 -21.01 -40.54 -29.65
N ILE A 84 -19.97 -40.30 -30.46
CA ILE A 84 -20.05 -39.74 -31.81
C ILE A 84 -19.38 -40.64 -32.85
N SER A 85 -18.99 -41.86 -32.47
CA SER A 85 -18.32 -42.83 -33.34
C SER A 85 -19.07 -43.12 -34.65
N PRO A 86 -20.43 -43.16 -34.67
CA PRO A 86 -21.18 -43.31 -35.92
C PRO A 86 -20.94 -42.16 -36.90
N LEU A 87 -20.85 -40.92 -36.40
CA LEU A 87 -20.56 -39.74 -37.22
C LEU A 87 -19.11 -39.74 -37.70
N THR A 88 -18.14 -40.07 -36.84
CA THR A 88 -16.73 -40.08 -37.23
C THR A 88 -16.46 -41.15 -38.29
N LYS A 89 -17.07 -42.33 -38.15
CA LYS A 89 -17.00 -43.41 -39.14
C LYS A 89 -17.65 -43.03 -40.48
N ALA A 90 -18.75 -42.28 -40.43
CA ALA A 90 -19.40 -41.74 -41.63
C ALA A 90 -18.50 -40.74 -42.37
N LEU A 91 -17.88 -39.80 -41.63
CA LEU A 91 -16.96 -38.82 -42.21
C LEU A 91 -15.70 -39.48 -42.80
N GLU A 92 -15.21 -40.55 -42.16
CA GLU A 92 -14.10 -41.36 -42.65
C GLU A 92 -14.47 -42.10 -43.95
N ASN A 93 -15.64 -42.75 -44.01
CA ASN A 93 -16.15 -43.40 -45.22
C ASN A 93 -16.31 -42.44 -46.40
N LEU A 94 -16.66 -41.18 -46.12
CA LEU A 94 -16.80 -40.11 -47.12
C LEU A 94 -15.47 -39.43 -47.47
N LYS A 95 -14.35 -39.86 -46.88
CA LYS A 95 -13.00 -39.27 -47.04
C LYS A 95 -12.91 -37.79 -46.66
N LEU A 96 -13.76 -37.34 -45.73
CA LEU A 96 -13.81 -35.95 -45.22
C LEU A 96 -12.85 -35.75 -44.04
N HIS A 97 -11.55 -36.00 -44.25
CA HIS A 97 -10.56 -36.05 -43.16
C HIS A 97 -10.38 -34.72 -42.40
N GLY A 98 -10.58 -33.57 -43.06
CA GLY A 98 -10.55 -32.25 -42.41
C GLY A 98 -11.70 -32.09 -41.41
N THR A 99 -12.93 -32.26 -41.89
CA THR A 99 -14.14 -32.22 -41.04
C THR A 99 -14.11 -33.27 -39.93
N LEU A 100 -13.60 -34.48 -40.21
CA LEU A 100 -13.40 -35.52 -39.19
C LEU A 100 -12.51 -35.04 -38.04
N ARG A 101 -11.36 -34.42 -38.35
CA ARG A 101 -10.43 -33.88 -37.36
C ARG A 101 -11.08 -32.76 -36.53
N ASP A 102 -11.81 -31.87 -37.20
CA ASP A 102 -12.48 -30.75 -36.53
C ASP A 102 -13.59 -31.25 -35.58
N VAL A 103 -14.37 -32.24 -36.00
CA VAL A 103 -15.42 -32.87 -35.18
C VAL A 103 -14.82 -33.62 -33.98
N GLN A 104 -13.72 -34.35 -34.17
CA GLN A 104 -13.02 -35.03 -33.07
C GLN A 104 -12.45 -34.05 -32.05
N THR A 105 -11.82 -32.96 -32.51
CA THR A 105 -11.31 -31.88 -31.65
C THR A 105 -12.46 -31.22 -30.89
N LEU A 106 -13.57 -30.93 -31.56
CA LEU A 106 -14.76 -30.33 -30.96
C LEU A 106 -15.35 -31.22 -29.85
N PHE A 107 -15.39 -32.54 -30.06
CA PHE A 107 -15.89 -33.49 -29.09
C PHE A 107 -14.91 -33.74 -27.94
N GLN A 108 -13.61 -33.75 -28.21
CA GLN A 108 -12.57 -33.82 -27.19
C GLN A 108 -12.63 -32.60 -26.26
N ASN A 109 -12.77 -31.39 -26.80
CA ASN A 109 -12.97 -30.17 -26.01
C ASN A 109 -14.27 -30.23 -25.17
N TYR A 110 -15.31 -30.91 -25.66
CA TYR A 110 -16.54 -31.15 -24.89
C TYR A 110 -16.29 -32.12 -23.71
N ASN A 111 -15.55 -33.21 -23.93
CA ASN A 111 -15.20 -34.18 -22.88
C ASN A 111 -14.25 -33.59 -21.83
N GLU A 112 -13.26 -32.80 -22.25
CA GLU A 112 -12.34 -32.10 -21.34
C GLU A 112 -13.07 -31.12 -20.41
N ASN A 113 -14.19 -30.53 -20.85
CA ASN A 113 -15.02 -29.62 -20.04
C ASN A 113 -16.09 -30.34 -19.20
N THR A 114 -16.22 -31.67 -19.26
CA THR A 114 -17.28 -32.43 -18.57
C THR A 114 -16.80 -33.47 -17.56
N GLU A 115 -15.51 -33.84 -17.54
CA GLU A 115 -14.92 -34.71 -16.51
C GLU A 115 -13.88 -33.96 -15.68
N ASP A 116 -14.13 -33.72 -14.38
CA ASP A 116 -13.19 -33.41 -13.26
C ASP A 116 -12.05 -32.37 -13.46
N SER A 117 -11.90 -31.75 -14.62
CA SER A 117 -10.70 -31.00 -15.02
C SER A 117 -10.81 -29.50 -14.76
N THR A 118 -12.03 -28.93 -14.78
CA THR A 118 -12.24 -27.50 -14.55
C THR A 118 -12.05 -27.13 -13.09
N ASP A 119 -12.57 -27.94 -12.15
CA ASP A 119 -12.34 -27.75 -10.71
C ASP A 119 -10.88 -28.00 -10.34
N SER A 120 -10.24 -29.05 -10.88
CA SER A 120 -8.81 -29.32 -10.65
C SER A 120 -7.90 -28.22 -11.22
N LYS A 121 -8.18 -27.74 -12.44
CA LYS A 121 -7.41 -26.67 -13.08
C LYS A 121 -7.63 -25.31 -12.40
N PHE A 122 -8.86 -25.01 -11.98
CA PHE A 122 -9.17 -23.80 -11.21
C PHE A 122 -8.51 -23.85 -9.83
N HIS A 123 -8.58 -24.99 -9.14
CA HIS A 123 -7.90 -25.19 -7.86
C HIS A 123 -6.38 -25.03 -8.00
N GLY A 124 -5.78 -25.61 -9.06
CA GLY A 124 -4.36 -25.43 -9.35
C GLY A 124 -3.99 -23.96 -9.63
N LYS A 125 -4.84 -23.20 -10.32
CA LYS A 125 -4.62 -21.76 -10.54
C LYS A 125 -4.77 -20.95 -9.26
N LYS A 126 -5.77 -21.26 -8.41
CA LYS A 126 -5.95 -20.66 -7.09
C LYS A 126 -4.73 -20.92 -6.21
N ASP A 127 -4.22 -22.15 -6.15
CA ASP A 127 -3.03 -22.49 -5.37
C ASP A 127 -1.78 -21.77 -5.90
N THR A 128 -1.67 -21.66 -7.22
CA THR A 128 -0.60 -20.89 -7.88
C THR A 128 -0.67 -19.42 -7.52
N PHE A 129 -1.87 -18.82 -7.53
CA PHE A 129 -2.11 -17.44 -7.12
C PHE A 129 -1.69 -17.21 -5.66
N LEU A 130 -2.21 -18.01 -4.73
CA LEU A 130 -1.90 -17.87 -3.30
C LEU A 130 -0.42 -18.10 -3.00
N SER A 131 0.20 -19.10 -3.65
CA SER A 131 1.63 -19.36 -3.50
C SER A 131 2.48 -18.21 -4.06
N SER A 132 2.02 -17.55 -5.13
CA SER A 132 2.69 -16.39 -5.71
C SER A 132 2.68 -15.21 -4.74
N LEU A 133 1.53 -14.93 -4.11
CA LEU A 133 1.42 -13.89 -3.08
C LEU A 133 2.39 -14.15 -1.92
N ARG A 134 2.39 -15.37 -1.36
CA ARG A 134 3.28 -15.74 -0.24
C ARG A 134 4.75 -15.59 -0.62
N LYS A 135 5.17 -16.11 -1.78
CA LYS A 135 6.55 -15.98 -2.28
C LYS A 135 6.95 -14.52 -2.48
N MET A 136 6.05 -13.69 -2.99
CA MET A 136 6.29 -12.26 -3.13
C MET A 136 6.52 -11.61 -1.76
N TYR A 137 5.68 -11.92 -0.76
CA TYR A 137 5.83 -11.34 0.58
C TYR A 137 7.12 -11.77 1.28
N VAL A 138 7.55 -13.04 1.15
CA VAL A 138 8.88 -13.48 1.61
C VAL A 138 9.99 -12.54 1.13
N SER A 139 9.95 -12.18 -0.15
CA SER A 139 10.96 -11.29 -0.72
C SER A 139 10.93 -9.85 -0.21
N GLN A 140 9.82 -9.43 0.42
CA GLN A 140 9.63 -8.09 0.99
C GLN A 140 9.93 -8.07 2.48
N TYR A 141 9.39 -9.02 3.25
CA TYR A 141 9.54 -9.01 4.70
C TYR A 141 10.89 -9.54 5.20
N ASP A 142 11.63 -10.35 4.44
CA ASP A 142 12.99 -10.80 4.83
C ASP A 142 14.10 -9.83 4.40
N LYS A 143 13.72 -8.69 3.80
CA LYS A 143 14.63 -7.68 3.24
C LYS A 143 14.54 -6.33 3.96
N ILE A 144 14.08 -6.32 5.22
CA ILE A 144 13.96 -5.07 5.98
C ILE A 144 15.34 -4.58 6.40
N GLN A 145 15.60 -3.31 6.16
CA GLN A 145 16.77 -2.58 6.68
C GLN A 145 16.26 -1.57 7.70
N PRO A 146 16.50 -1.75 9.01
CA PRO A 146 15.95 -0.86 10.04
C PRO A 146 16.43 0.59 9.91
N ILE A 147 17.68 0.78 9.50
CA ILE A 147 18.27 2.09 9.23
C ILE A 147 19.10 2.05 7.93
N PRO A 148 19.25 3.20 7.23
CA PRO A 148 19.87 3.27 5.90
C PRO A 148 21.23 2.59 5.73
N TYR A 149 22.14 2.67 6.70
CA TYR A 149 23.52 2.14 6.52
C TYR A 149 23.69 0.67 6.89
N ILE A 150 22.71 0.05 7.58
CA ILE A 150 22.75 -1.39 7.86
C ILE A 150 22.46 -2.14 6.56
N ARG A 151 23.47 -2.89 6.11
CA ARG A 151 23.36 -3.66 4.85
C ARG A 151 22.69 -4.99 5.04
N ASP A 152 22.81 -5.56 6.23
CA ASP A 152 22.18 -6.82 6.57
C ASP A 152 20.67 -6.63 6.63
N SER A 153 19.96 -7.46 5.88
CA SER A 153 18.52 -7.50 5.97
C SER A 153 18.08 -8.42 7.08
N VAL A 154 17.02 -8.02 7.77
CA VAL A 154 16.35 -8.81 8.81
C VAL A 154 14.91 -9.09 8.42
N SER A 155 14.30 -10.08 9.06
CA SER A 155 12.87 -10.30 8.89
C SER A 155 12.07 -9.20 9.58
N VAL A 156 10.92 -8.82 9.02
CA VAL A 156 10.01 -7.85 9.65
C VAL A 156 9.64 -8.30 11.06
N ASN A 157 9.46 -9.60 11.25
CA ASN A 157 9.08 -10.19 12.53
C ASN A 157 10.19 -10.07 13.59
N ASP A 158 11.46 -9.96 13.18
CA ASP A 158 12.58 -9.79 14.09
C ASP A 158 12.66 -8.37 14.65
N VAL A 159 12.05 -7.39 13.97
CA VAL A 159 12.10 -5.97 14.34
C VAL A 159 10.76 -5.36 14.72
N PHE A 160 9.66 -6.02 14.35
CA PHE A 160 8.32 -5.55 14.69
C PHE A 160 8.08 -5.65 16.19
N VAL A 161 7.51 -4.59 16.76
CA VAL A 161 6.99 -4.52 18.11
C VAL A 161 5.63 -3.82 18.08
N GLU A 162 4.75 -4.17 19.00
CA GLU A 162 3.44 -3.55 19.08
C GLU A 162 3.57 -2.09 19.55
N GLY A 163 3.36 -1.16 18.63
CA GLY A 163 3.22 0.26 18.96
C GLY A 163 1.84 0.56 19.54
N GLY A 164 1.64 1.79 19.98
CA GLY A 164 0.31 2.27 20.37
C GLY A 164 -0.63 2.29 19.16
N ILE A 165 -1.77 1.61 19.31
CA ILE A 165 -2.82 1.50 18.28
C ILE A 165 -4.16 1.86 18.93
N GLU A 166 -4.96 2.69 18.26
CA GLU A 166 -6.19 3.21 18.81
C GLU A 166 -7.30 3.26 17.78
N ILE A 167 -8.49 2.78 18.12
CA ILE A 167 -9.72 2.95 17.32
C ILE A 167 -10.34 4.29 17.66
N GLN A 168 -10.60 5.11 16.64
CA GLN A 168 -11.39 6.33 16.75
C GLN A 168 -12.87 6.01 16.47
N LYS A 169 -13.74 6.26 17.44
CA LYS A 169 -15.18 6.04 17.26
C LYS A 169 -15.76 7.12 16.33
N ASN A 170 -16.58 6.70 15.37
CA ASN A 170 -17.21 7.63 14.42
C ASN A 170 -18.34 8.42 15.09
N THR A 171 -18.16 9.72 15.25
CA THR A 171 -19.13 10.65 15.85
C THR A 171 -20.47 10.70 15.11
N GLN A 172 -20.53 10.36 13.81
CA GLN A 172 -21.80 10.27 13.07
C GLN A 172 -22.69 9.09 13.51
N ARG A 173 -22.13 8.05 14.15
CA ARG A 173 -22.92 6.95 14.71
C ARG A 173 -23.55 7.30 16.06
N LEU A 174 -22.91 8.19 16.84
CA LEU A 174 -23.45 8.65 18.12
C LEU A 174 -24.78 9.39 17.92
N SER A 175 -24.95 10.17 16.85
CA SER A 175 -26.21 10.87 16.58
C SER A 175 -27.38 9.97 16.14
N ARG A 176 -27.10 8.76 15.61
CA ARG A 176 -28.15 7.76 15.27
C ARG A 176 -28.52 6.85 16.45
N LYS A 177 -27.58 6.54 17.36
CA LYS A 177 -27.84 5.73 18.56
C LYS A 177 -28.29 6.54 19.79
N ALA A 178 -27.97 7.83 19.87
CA ALA A 178 -28.38 8.69 20.98
C ALA A 178 -29.89 9.05 21.01
N LYS A 179 -30.70 8.48 20.10
CA LYS A 179 -32.17 8.60 20.17
C LYS A 179 -32.84 7.51 21.01
N THR A 180 -32.12 6.59 21.65
CA THR A 180 -32.81 5.52 22.39
C THR A 180 -32.31 5.22 23.80
N GLU A 181 -31.07 5.49 24.21
CA GLU A 181 -30.66 5.17 25.59
C GLU A 181 -29.71 6.22 26.20
N SER A 182 -29.99 6.54 27.45
CA SER A 182 -29.46 7.63 28.27
C SER A 182 -28.12 7.33 28.96
N LYS A 183 -27.35 8.41 29.20
CA LYS A 183 -26.39 8.64 30.32
C LYS A 183 -25.30 7.58 30.54
N ASP A 184 -24.18 7.74 29.82
CA ASP A 184 -22.85 7.28 30.24
C ASP A 184 -21.80 8.19 29.55
N ASP A 185 -21.78 9.46 29.95
CA ASP A 185 -20.90 10.53 29.43
C ASP A 185 -19.52 10.53 30.12
N ASP A 186 -18.75 9.44 30.02
CA ASP A 186 -17.35 9.44 30.52
C ASP A 186 -16.42 8.39 29.88
N LYS A 187 -16.81 7.75 28.77
CA LYS A 187 -15.89 6.86 28.03
C LYS A 187 -15.10 7.65 27.00
N PRO A 188 -13.76 7.53 26.97
CA PRO A 188 -12.96 8.21 25.96
C PRO A 188 -13.44 7.84 24.56
N ASP A 189 -13.42 8.83 23.66
CA ASP A 189 -13.76 8.72 22.23
C ASP A 189 -12.82 7.79 21.45
N VAL A 190 -11.80 7.28 22.14
CA VAL A 190 -10.72 6.47 21.62
C VAL A 190 -10.60 5.19 22.45
N LYS A 191 -10.45 4.05 21.76
CA LYS A 191 -10.24 2.74 22.40
C LYS A 191 -8.86 2.20 22.00
N PRO A 192 -7.93 1.95 22.95
CA PRO A 192 -6.65 1.33 22.62
C PRO A 192 -6.85 -0.14 22.23
N LEU A 193 -6.04 -0.60 21.27
CA LEU A 193 -5.89 -1.99 20.88
C LEU A 193 -4.58 -2.54 21.44
N LYS A 194 -4.55 -3.84 21.74
CA LYS A 194 -3.38 -4.50 22.33
C LYS A 194 -2.47 -5.11 21.27
N SER A 195 -3.06 -5.52 20.15
CA SER A 195 -2.34 -6.09 19.03
C SER A 195 -2.82 -5.50 17.71
N HIS A 196 -1.90 -5.40 16.76
CA HIS A 196 -2.24 -5.12 15.38
C HIS A 196 -3.23 -6.11 14.76
N LEU A 197 -3.34 -7.34 15.29
CA LEU A 197 -4.32 -8.34 14.84
C LEU A 197 -5.74 -8.09 15.35
N ASP A 198 -5.92 -7.23 16.35
CA ASP A 198 -7.24 -6.87 16.87
C ASP A 198 -8.11 -6.18 15.79
N ILE A 199 -7.50 -5.68 14.71
CA ILE A 199 -8.24 -5.11 13.56
C ILE A 199 -9.06 -6.15 12.79
N PHE A 200 -8.83 -7.44 13.04
CA PHE A 200 -9.61 -8.54 12.44
C PHE A 200 -10.65 -9.10 13.43
N ASN A 201 -10.74 -8.54 14.64
CA ASN A 201 -11.72 -8.94 15.62
C ASN A 201 -13.07 -8.26 15.31
N GLU A 202 -14.07 -9.04 14.89
CA GLU A 202 -15.41 -8.55 14.55
C GLU A 202 -16.16 -7.91 15.72
N LYS A 203 -15.72 -8.13 16.97
CA LYS A 203 -16.26 -7.42 18.14
C LYS A 203 -15.73 -5.98 18.26
N GLU A 204 -14.54 -5.74 17.71
CA GLU A 204 -13.83 -4.46 17.76
C GLU A 204 -14.07 -3.64 16.49
N ILE A 205 -14.10 -4.33 15.34
CA ILE A 205 -14.21 -3.73 14.02
C ILE A 205 -15.53 -4.13 13.36
N ASP A 206 -16.38 -3.14 13.10
CA ASP A 206 -17.73 -3.34 12.57
C ASP A 206 -17.89 -2.89 11.11
N SER A 207 -16.78 -2.62 10.43
CA SER A 207 -16.73 -2.19 9.04
C SER A 207 -15.69 -2.98 8.27
N LYS A 208 -16.01 -3.32 7.01
CA LYS A 208 -15.08 -3.91 6.06
C LYS A 208 -14.17 -2.87 5.41
N ARG A 209 -14.26 -1.61 5.80
CA ARG A 209 -13.35 -0.53 5.39
C ARG A 209 -12.61 -0.03 6.62
N ILE A 210 -11.29 -0.18 6.63
CA ILE A 210 -10.43 0.15 7.74
C ILE A 210 -9.40 1.18 7.25
N LEU A 211 -9.41 2.37 7.82
CA LEU A 211 -8.40 3.39 7.58
C LEU A 211 -7.39 3.34 8.72
N VAL A 212 -6.14 2.99 8.42
CA VAL A 212 -5.02 3.07 9.36
C VAL A 212 -4.23 4.35 9.07
N GLN A 213 -4.29 5.30 10.00
CA GLN A 213 -3.61 6.59 9.86
C GLN A 213 -2.49 6.74 10.88
N GLY A 214 -1.50 7.56 10.52
CA GLY A 214 -0.39 7.92 11.40
C GLY A 214 0.58 8.83 10.68
N ASP A 215 1.34 9.61 11.43
CA ASP A 215 2.27 10.58 10.87
C ASP A 215 3.50 9.90 10.22
N PRO A 216 4.36 10.64 9.50
CA PRO A 216 5.55 10.05 8.87
C PRO A 216 6.44 9.35 9.90
N GLY A 217 6.86 8.11 9.60
CA GLY A 217 7.70 7.32 10.51
C GLY A 217 6.96 6.51 11.59
N PHE A 218 5.61 6.55 11.63
CA PHE A 218 4.78 5.79 12.58
C PHE A 218 4.59 4.29 12.28
N GLY A 219 5.32 3.75 11.29
CA GLY A 219 5.34 2.30 11.04
C GLY A 219 4.15 1.74 10.27
N LYS A 220 3.37 2.56 9.55
CA LYS A 220 2.20 2.12 8.74
C LYS A 220 2.52 0.98 7.75
N SER A 221 3.59 1.15 6.97
CA SER A 221 4.02 0.11 6.02
C SER A 221 4.51 -1.14 6.74
N THR A 222 5.23 -0.97 7.86
CA THR A 222 5.68 -2.08 8.72
C THR A 222 4.50 -2.84 9.33
N PHE A 223 3.44 -2.15 9.74
CA PHE A 223 2.20 -2.73 10.25
C PHE A 223 1.54 -3.66 9.22
N LEU A 224 1.40 -3.20 7.97
CA LEU A 224 0.84 -4.03 6.89
C LEU A 224 1.77 -5.19 6.51
N MET A 225 3.08 -4.95 6.50
CA MET A 225 4.08 -5.97 6.20
C MET A 225 4.09 -7.07 7.26
N GLN A 226 4.02 -6.71 8.54
CA GLN A 226 3.86 -7.67 9.64
C GLN A 226 2.56 -8.46 9.50
N THR A 227 1.45 -7.79 9.19
CA THR A 227 0.17 -8.48 8.97
C THR A 227 0.26 -9.49 7.82
N ALA A 228 0.97 -9.16 6.74
CA ALA A 228 1.20 -10.08 5.62
C ALA A 228 2.09 -11.27 6.03
N TYR A 229 3.12 -11.03 6.84
CA TYR A 229 3.95 -12.06 7.44
C TYR A 229 3.10 -13.01 8.31
N ASP A 230 2.30 -12.46 9.22
CA ASP A 230 1.45 -13.25 10.12
C ASP A 230 0.37 -14.02 9.35
N TRP A 231 -0.13 -13.51 8.22
CA TRP A 231 -1.02 -14.28 7.35
C TRP A 231 -0.30 -15.48 6.74
N CYS A 232 0.94 -15.31 6.26
CA CYS A 232 1.76 -16.39 5.69
C CYS A 232 2.05 -17.52 6.70
N PHE A 233 2.20 -17.18 7.98
CA PHE A 233 2.56 -18.12 9.05
C PHE A 233 1.42 -18.36 10.06
N SER A 234 0.19 -17.99 9.73
CA SER A 234 -0.95 -18.07 10.63
C SER A 234 -1.22 -19.50 11.14
N ASP A 235 -1.29 -19.64 12.46
CA ASP A 235 -1.75 -20.85 13.12
C ASP A 235 -3.28 -20.88 13.25
N ASP A 236 -3.84 -21.99 13.78
CA ASP A 236 -5.29 -22.16 13.92
C ASP A 236 -5.94 -21.22 14.97
N SER A 237 -5.15 -20.57 15.82
CA SER A 237 -5.62 -19.60 16.81
C SER A 237 -5.66 -18.17 16.27
N SER A 238 -4.90 -17.88 15.21
CA SER A 238 -4.82 -16.55 14.60
C SER A 238 -6.14 -16.16 13.91
N PRO A 239 -6.61 -14.91 14.08
CA PRO A 239 -7.77 -14.42 13.34
C PRO A 239 -7.52 -14.41 11.81
N LEU A 240 -6.25 -14.39 11.39
CA LEU A 240 -5.86 -14.38 9.99
C LEU A 240 -6.09 -15.73 9.29
N ARG A 241 -6.23 -16.83 10.06
CA ARG A 241 -6.46 -18.18 9.51
C ARG A 241 -7.71 -18.27 8.64
N ARG A 242 -8.71 -17.44 8.93
CA ARG A 242 -10.00 -17.38 8.24
C ARG A 242 -9.97 -16.54 6.95
N ILE A 243 -8.81 -15.99 6.59
CA ILE A 243 -8.62 -15.15 5.41
C ILE A 243 -8.03 -16.04 4.31
N ASP A 244 -8.81 -16.24 3.24
CA ASP A 244 -8.40 -17.07 2.11
C ASP A 244 -7.26 -16.43 1.32
N ALA A 245 -7.28 -15.10 1.17
CA ALA A 245 -6.24 -14.33 0.50
C ALA A 245 -6.00 -12.97 1.16
N PHE A 246 -4.72 -12.61 1.31
CA PHE A 246 -4.28 -11.28 1.70
C PHE A 246 -3.53 -10.65 0.53
N VAL A 247 -4.03 -9.53 0.01
CA VAL A 247 -3.49 -8.82 -1.15
C VAL A 247 -2.94 -7.47 -0.69
N LEU A 248 -1.62 -7.36 -0.52
CA LEU A 248 -0.91 -6.12 -0.21
C LEU A 248 -0.43 -5.40 -1.47
N LEU A 249 -0.88 -4.17 -1.69
CA LEU A 249 -0.48 -3.32 -2.83
C LEU A 249 0.10 -2.00 -2.35
N THR A 250 1.37 -1.73 -2.69
CA THR A 250 1.99 -0.43 -2.48
C THR A 250 1.51 0.58 -3.53
N LEU A 251 0.74 1.57 -3.10
CA LEU A 251 0.02 2.48 -3.99
C LEU A 251 0.94 3.34 -4.86
N ARG A 252 2.14 3.68 -4.39
CA ARG A 252 3.13 4.43 -5.18
C ARG A 252 3.54 3.72 -6.48
N LEU A 253 3.43 2.39 -6.54
CA LEU A 253 3.78 1.56 -7.71
C LEU A 253 2.62 1.40 -8.71
N LEU A 254 1.46 2.01 -8.44
CA LEU A 254 0.25 1.90 -9.25
C LEU A 254 0.09 3.03 -10.28
N GLY A 255 1.14 3.83 -10.52
CA GLY A 255 1.11 4.83 -11.60
C GLY A 255 0.72 4.19 -12.94
N GLY A 256 -0.27 4.77 -13.62
CA GLY A 256 -0.78 4.29 -14.91
C GLY A 256 -1.62 3.00 -14.86
N LYS A 257 -1.82 2.39 -13.68
CA LYS A 257 -2.62 1.17 -13.54
C LYS A 257 -4.05 1.52 -13.08
N LEU A 258 -5.01 1.34 -13.98
CA LEU A 258 -6.44 1.61 -13.70
C LEU A 258 -7.16 0.39 -13.09
N SER A 259 -6.73 -0.82 -13.46
CA SER A 259 -7.30 -2.11 -13.03
C SER A 259 -6.58 -2.67 -11.80
N VAL A 260 -7.33 -3.10 -10.79
CA VAL A 260 -6.76 -3.78 -9.61
C VAL A 260 -6.20 -5.15 -9.97
N TYR A 261 -6.78 -5.84 -10.95
CA TYR A 261 -6.31 -7.14 -11.42
C TYR A 261 -4.97 -7.01 -12.12
N SER A 262 -4.83 -5.99 -12.97
CA SER A 262 -3.56 -5.64 -13.61
C SER A 262 -2.49 -5.27 -12.58
N ALA A 263 -2.87 -4.55 -11.52
CA ALA A 263 -1.97 -4.23 -10.41
C ALA A 263 -1.47 -5.49 -9.70
N ILE A 264 -2.38 -6.41 -9.37
CA ILE A 264 -2.03 -7.69 -8.73
C ILE A 264 -1.13 -8.52 -9.64
N GLN A 265 -1.49 -8.67 -10.91
CA GLN A 265 -0.70 -9.42 -11.88
C GLN A 265 0.72 -8.86 -12.01
N ASN A 266 0.86 -7.55 -12.16
CA ASN A 266 2.14 -6.91 -12.43
C ASN A 266 3.05 -6.80 -11.20
N LEU A 267 2.47 -6.68 -9.99
CA LEU A 267 3.25 -6.44 -8.77
C LEU A 267 3.41 -7.67 -7.88
N LEU A 268 2.47 -8.60 -7.91
CA LEU A 268 2.42 -9.71 -6.95
C LEU A 268 2.59 -11.08 -7.59
N ILE A 269 2.33 -11.18 -8.89
CA ILE A 269 2.43 -12.44 -9.62
C ILE A 269 3.75 -12.46 -10.40
N PRO A 270 4.58 -13.52 -10.27
CA PRO A 270 5.80 -13.66 -11.07
C PRO A 270 5.49 -13.62 -12.57
N GLY A 271 6.33 -12.96 -13.37
CA GLY A 271 6.11 -12.85 -14.82
C GLY A 271 6.10 -14.19 -15.57
N GLU A 272 6.68 -15.23 -14.98
CA GLU A 272 6.66 -16.63 -15.47
C GLU A 272 5.29 -17.30 -15.29
N SER A 273 4.45 -16.76 -14.39
CA SER A 273 3.10 -17.25 -14.18
C SER A 273 2.21 -16.90 -15.37
N MET A 274 1.45 -17.88 -15.84
CA MET A 274 0.50 -17.71 -16.94
C MET A 274 -0.86 -17.14 -16.49
N LEU A 275 -0.99 -16.70 -15.23
CA LEU A 275 -2.24 -16.16 -14.70
C LEU A 275 -2.64 -14.86 -15.41
N THR A 276 -3.84 -14.81 -16.00
CA THR A 276 -4.39 -13.61 -16.65
C THR A 276 -5.18 -12.71 -15.67
N GLU A 277 -5.49 -11.47 -16.07
CA GLU A 277 -6.33 -10.57 -15.25
C GLU A 277 -7.73 -11.18 -15.00
N GLU A 278 -8.32 -11.81 -16.01
CA GLU A 278 -9.61 -12.50 -15.91
C GLU A 278 -9.55 -13.67 -14.92
N GLU A 279 -8.47 -14.45 -14.94
CA GLU A 279 -8.28 -15.58 -14.01
C GLU A 279 -8.10 -15.09 -12.58
N ILE A 280 -7.34 -14.01 -12.36
CA ILE A 280 -7.20 -13.39 -11.04
C ILE A 280 -8.56 -12.90 -10.54
N LYS A 281 -9.37 -12.28 -11.42
CA LYS A 281 -10.73 -11.86 -11.08
C LYS A 281 -11.61 -13.05 -10.67
N GLU A 282 -11.62 -14.11 -11.47
CA GLU A 282 -12.39 -15.33 -11.16
C GLU A 282 -11.96 -15.95 -9.83
N ILE A 283 -10.64 -16.02 -9.58
CA ILE A 283 -10.09 -16.50 -8.31
C ILE A 283 -10.60 -15.64 -7.16
N LEU A 284 -10.41 -14.32 -7.19
CA LEU A 284 -10.80 -13.42 -6.11
C LEU A 284 -12.29 -13.51 -5.79
N VAL A 285 -13.16 -13.55 -6.82
CA VAL A 285 -14.61 -13.67 -6.65
C VAL A 285 -15.03 -15.03 -6.07
N SER A 286 -14.23 -16.07 -6.27
CA SER A 286 -14.49 -17.41 -5.73
C SER A 286 -14.12 -17.57 -4.25
N LEU A 287 -13.31 -16.67 -3.69
CA LEU A 287 -12.86 -16.73 -2.30
C LEU A 287 -13.95 -16.20 -1.36
N GLY A 288 -14.08 -16.81 -0.18
CA GLY A 288 -15.08 -16.40 0.81
C GLY A 288 -14.62 -15.22 1.65
N SER A 289 -13.31 -15.11 1.92
CA SER A 289 -12.74 -14.07 2.78
C SER A 289 -11.45 -13.52 2.18
N VAL A 290 -11.48 -12.27 1.72
CA VAL A 290 -10.33 -11.60 1.11
C VAL A 290 -10.04 -10.29 1.84
N VAL A 291 -8.76 -10.04 2.09
CA VAL A 291 -8.25 -8.75 2.54
C VAL A 291 -7.47 -8.09 1.40
N ILE A 292 -7.79 -6.84 1.11
CA ILE A 292 -6.97 -5.98 0.24
C ILE A 292 -6.38 -4.85 1.10
N ALA A 293 -5.06 -4.83 1.22
CA ALA A 293 -4.33 -3.81 1.96
C ALA A 293 -3.64 -2.85 0.97
N PHE A 294 -3.94 -1.56 1.09
CA PHE A 294 -3.31 -0.49 0.32
C PHE A 294 -2.32 0.27 1.19
N ASP A 295 -1.04 0.21 0.82
CA ASP A 295 0.05 0.91 1.53
C ASP A 295 0.40 2.25 0.86
N GLY A 296 0.36 3.32 1.63
CA GLY A 296 0.82 4.66 1.24
C GLY A 296 -0.14 5.44 0.31
N TYR A 297 -1.39 5.68 0.72
CA TYR A 297 -2.33 6.48 -0.09
C TYR A 297 -1.86 7.92 -0.32
N ASP A 298 -1.10 8.49 0.60
CA ASP A 298 -0.47 9.80 0.42
C ASP A 298 0.54 9.81 -0.74
N GLU A 299 1.08 8.65 -1.13
CA GLU A 299 1.99 8.45 -2.26
C GLU A 299 1.28 7.90 -3.52
N TYR A 300 -0.06 7.77 -3.51
CA TYR A 300 -0.79 7.25 -4.66
C TYR A 300 -0.73 8.24 -5.84
N PRO A 301 -0.19 7.84 -7.01
CA PRO A 301 0.03 8.80 -8.08
C PRO A 301 -1.25 9.41 -8.70
N GLU A 302 -2.39 8.73 -8.55
CA GLU A 302 -3.70 9.21 -9.05
C GLU A 302 -4.60 9.73 -7.91
N ARG A 303 -4.04 9.98 -6.71
CA ARG A 303 -4.76 10.46 -5.53
C ARG A 303 -5.64 11.69 -5.82
N ASP A 304 -5.02 12.71 -6.40
CA ASP A 304 -5.66 14.01 -6.69
C ASP A 304 -6.11 14.12 -8.16
N SER A 305 -6.05 13.01 -8.90
CA SER A 305 -6.50 12.95 -10.29
C SER A 305 -8.03 12.87 -10.37
N GLU A 306 -8.63 13.43 -11.41
CA GLU A 306 -10.05 13.21 -11.72
C GLU A 306 -10.30 11.83 -12.37
N LEU A 307 -9.24 11.11 -12.74
CA LEU A 307 -9.35 9.77 -13.30
C LEU A 307 -9.95 8.81 -12.28
N GLN A 308 -11.02 8.12 -12.70
CA GLN A 308 -11.64 7.05 -11.94
C GLN A 308 -10.83 5.76 -12.10
N THR A 309 -10.48 5.12 -10.99
CA THR A 309 -9.69 3.88 -10.96
C THR A 309 -10.39 2.86 -10.07
N ASP A 310 -10.15 1.56 -10.30
CA ASP A 310 -10.66 0.49 -9.43
C ASP A 310 -10.26 0.73 -7.97
N ILE A 311 -9.06 1.27 -7.73
CA ILE A 311 -8.55 1.59 -6.39
C ILE A 311 -9.48 2.59 -5.69
N LYS A 312 -9.91 3.66 -6.39
CA LYS A 312 -10.86 4.62 -5.83
C LYS A 312 -12.23 4.00 -5.57
N ASP A 313 -12.70 3.12 -6.45
CA ASP A 313 -13.97 2.42 -6.24
C ASP A 313 -13.92 1.42 -5.08
N ILE A 314 -12.78 0.75 -4.87
CA ILE A 314 -12.56 -0.16 -3.73
C ILE A 314 -12.52 0.64 -2.42
N ILE A 315 -11.76 1.74 -2.38
CA ILE A 315 -11.67 2.65 -1.21
C ILE A 315 -13.05 3.19 -0.82
N GLY A 316 -13.86 3.57 -1.81
CA GLY A 316 -15.21 4.10 -1.59
C GLY A 316 -16.30 3.05 -1.42
N GLY A 317 -15.96 1.76 -1.36
CA GLY A 317 -16.93 0.68 -1.15
C GLY A 317 -17.83 0.35 -2.35
N LYS A 318 -17.57 0.94 -3.52
CA LYS A 318 -18.32 0.68 -4.77
C LYS A 318 -17.89 -0.64 -5.44
N MET A 319 -16.66 -1.07 -5.18
CA MET A 319 -16.10 -2.34 -5.63
C MET A 319 -15.62 -3.14 -4.41
N PHE A 320 -15.76 -4.47 -4.47
CA PHE A 320 -15.38 -5.39 -3.39
C PHE A 320 -15.99 -5.03 -2.03
N SER A 321 -17.28 -4.66 -1.98
CA SER A 321 -17.98 -4.28 -0.75
C SER A 321 -17.86 -5.33 0.36
N ASP A 322 -17.83 -6.61 -0.01
CA ASP A 322 -17.78 -7.74 0.93
C ASP A 322 -16.35 -8.08 1.37
N PHE A 323 -15.34 -7.51 0.73
CA PHE A 323 -13.93 -7.72 1.10
C PHE A 323 -13.55 -6.76 2.20
N THR A 324 -12.63 -7.19 3.07
CA THR A 324 -12.02 -6.28 4.03
C THR A 324 -10.95 -5.47 3.31
N VAL A 325 -11.01 -4.15 3.39
CA VAL A 325 -10.04 -3.25 2.77
C VAL A 325 -9.37 -2.43 3.86
N ILE A 326 -8.03 -2.51 3.92
CA ILE A 326 -7.20 -1.74 4.84
C ILE A 326 -6.46 -0.67 4.05
N ILE A 327 -6.56 0.60 4.45
CA ILE A 327 -5.94 1.73 3.76
C ILE A 327 -4.98 2.42 4.73
N CYS A 328 -3.68 2.39 4.43
CA CYS A 328 -2.67 3.13 5.19
C CYS A 328 -2.42 4.51 4.58
N THR A 329 -2.47 5.56 5.40
CA THR A 329 -2.19 6.94 4.94
C THR A 329 -1.70 7.85 6.07
N ARG A 330 -1.18 9.04 5.71
CA ARG A 330 -0.91 10.11 6.67
C ARG A 330 -2.22 10.67 7.22
N SER A 331 -2.24 11.08 8.49
CA SER A 331 -3.40 11.71 9.15
C SER A 331 -3.98 12.89 8.34
N ALA A 332 -3.11 13.59 7.60
CA ALA A 332 -3.42 14.72 6.73
C ALA A 332 -4.02 14.35 5.36
N CYS A 333 -3.93 13.08 4.95
CA CYS A 333 -4.14 12.64 3.57
C CYS A 333 -5.29 11.64 3.43
N ILE A 334 -6.31 11.75 4.29
CA ILE A 334 -7.47 10.86 4.28
C ILE A 334 -8.18 10.91 2.89
N PRO A 335 -8.52 9.76 2.28
CA PRO A 335 -9.23 9.75 1.00
C PRO A 335 -10.58 10.47 1.08
N ARG A 336 -10.84 11.40 0.15
CA ARG A 336 -12.10 12.16 0.11
C ARG A 336 -13.32 11.28 -0.14
N ASN A 337 -13.13 10.19 -0.86
CA ASN A 337 -14.14 9.20 -1.22
C ASN A 337 -14.17 8.00 -0.27
N LEU A 338 -13.48 8.05 0.88
CA LEU A 338 -13.52 6.98 1.87
C LEU A 338 -14.95 6.68 2.30
N ASP A 339 -15.29 5.40 2.44
CA ASP A 339 -16.59 4.97 2.97
C ASP A 339 -16.91 5.70 4.29
N PRO A 340 -18.07 6.38 4.42
CA PRO A 340 -18.46 7.07 5.65
C PRO A 340 -18.53 6.17 6.89
N ASN A 341 -18.74 4.87 6.71
CA ASN A 341 -18.76 3.87 7.77
C ASN A 341 -17.39 3.22 8.01
N ALA A 342 -16.32 3.68 7.37
CA ALA A 342 -14.99 3.14 7.60
C ALA A 342 -14.58 3.26 9.07
N THR A 343 -14.03 2.18 9.63
CA THR A 343 -13.40 2.21 10.95
C THR A 343 -12.06 2.93 10.83
N ARG A 344 -11.81 3.89 11.72
CA ARG A 344 -10.56 4.66 11.74
C ARG A 344 -9.67 4.18 12.87
N ILE A 345 -8.45 3.82 12.52
CA ILE A 345 -7.40 3.34 13.42
C ILE A 345 -6.25 4.32 13.34
N ARG A 346 -5.74 4.76 14.49
CA ARG A 346 -4.57 5.62 14.59
C ARG A 346 -3.42 4.84 15.21
N LEU A 347 -2.26 4.92 14.56
CA LEU A 347 -0.98 4.54 15.16
C LEU A 347 -0.45 5.73 15.96
N THR A 348 -0.26 5.56 17.26
CA THR A 348 0.21 6.60 18.19
C THR A 348 1.70 6.51 18.52
N GLY A 349 2.41 5.57 17.90
CA GLY A 349 3.86 5.42 17.97
C GLY A 349 4.32 4.58 19.15
N PHE A 350 5.58 4.72 19.57
CA PHE A 350 6.14 3.94 20.66
C PHE A 350 5.97 4.63 22.02
N ASP A 351 5.36 3.90 22.94
CA ASP A 351 5.44 4.19 24.37
C ASP A 351 6.74 3.62 24.97
N ASN A 352 6.92 3.71 26.28
CA ASN A 352 8.16 3.26 26.92
C ASN A 352 8.35 1.73 26.82
N ASN A 353 7.27 0.95 26.85
CA ASN A 353 7.34 -0.50 26.77
C ASN A 353 7.76 -0.94 25.37
N ALA A 354 7.13 -0.38 24.33
CA ALA A 354 7.48 -0.66 22.95
C ALA A 354 8.93 -0.25 22.63
N ARG A 355 9.44 0.84 23.21
CA ARG A 355 10.85 1.24 23.06
C ARG A 355 11.79 0.21 23.66
N GLU A 356 11.53 -0.20 24.90
CA GLU A 356 12.34 -1.20 25.60
C GLU A 356 12.32 -2.54 24.88
N GLU A 357 11.14 -2.99 24.44
CA GLU A 357 10.96 -4.21 23.66
C GLU A 357 11.74 -4.14 22.34
N TYR A 358 11.65 -3.03 21.60
CA TYR A 358 12.39 -2.86 20.35
C TYR A 358 13.90 -2.94 20.59
N ILE A 359 14.41 -2.22 21.59
CA ILE A 359 15.85 -2.21 21.91
C ILE A 359 16.31 -3.61 22.30
N ALA A 360 15.55 -4.31 23.16
CA ALA A 360 15.88 -5.66 23.60
C ALA A 360 15.90 -6.67 22.43
N LYS A 361 14.90 -6.57 21.55
CA LYS A 361 14.66 -7.51 20.46
C LYS A 361 15.58 -7.28 19.26
N ALA A 362 15.71 -6.04 18.81
CA ALA A 362 16.31 -5.70 17.51
C ALA A 362 17.72 -5.09 17.58
N VAL A 363 18.16 -4.63 18.75
CA VAL A 363 19.46 -3.95 18.92
C VAL A 363 20.38 -4.74 19.85
N ALA A 364 19.94 -4.94 21.09
CA ALA A 364 20.78 -5.49 22.15
C ALA A 364 20.98 -7.01 22.07
N GLY A 365 20.23 -7.74 21.22
CA GLY A 365 20.29 -9.20 21.14
C GLY A 365 20.06 -9.90 22.49
N GLY A 366 19.25 -9.31 23.37
CA GLY A 366 19.02 -9.78 24.73
C GLY A 366 20.04 -9.30 25.80
N ASP A 367 21.04 -8.48 25.46
CA ASP A 367 21.90 -7.83 26.47
C ASP A 367 21.13 -6.76 27.26
N ARG A 368 20.65 -7.17 28.43
CA ARG A 368 19.93 -6.31 29.37
C ARG A 368 20.72 -5.04 29.75
N LYS A 369 22.06 -5.09 29.82
CA LYS A 369 22.86 -3.90 30.14
C LYS A 369 22.87 -2.91 28.98
N ALA A 370 22.89 -3.38 27.73
CA ALA A 370 22.77 -2.51 26.56
C ALA A 370 21.40 -1.83 26.52
N VAL A 371 20.32 -2.59 26.78
CA VAL A 371 18.96 -2.05 26.92
C VAL A 371 18.91 -0.93 27.96
N GLU A 372 19.43 -1.18 29.17
CA GLU A 372 19.46 -0.19 30.25
C GLU A 372 20.23 1.08 29.84
N ARG A 373 21.41 0.94 29.23
CA ARG A 373 22.22 2.09 28.78
C ARG A 373 21.49 2.95 27.75
N ILE A 374 20.90 2.31 26.73
CA ILE A 374 20.18 3.03 25.66
C ILE A 374 18.93 3.72 26.22
N MET A 375 18.18 3.03 27.09
CA MET A 375 16.99 3.61 27.75
C MET A 375 17.34 4.77 28.67
N GLN A 376 18.44 4.69 29.42
CA GLN A 376 18.94 5.80 30.24
C GLN A 376 19.26 7.04 29.38
N ARG A 377 19.92 6.84 28.23
CA ARG A 377 20.21 7.94 27.29
C ARG A 377 18.95 8.55 26.69
N LEU A 378 18.00 7.72 26.27
CA LEU A 378 16.70 8.17 25.73
C LEU A 378 15.93 9.01 26.76
N ASN A 379 15.91 8.56 28.01
CA ASN A 379 15.19 9.21 29.10
C ASN A 379 15.94 10.41 29.71
N GLY A 380 17.24 10.56 29.42
CA GLY A 380 18.03 11.71 29.85
C GLY A 380 17.58 13.05 29.25
N SER A 381 16.83 13.01 28.15
CA SER A 381 16.20 14.19 27.54
C SER A 381 14.71 13.98 27.34
N PRO A 382 13.86 14.74 28.04
CA PRO A 382 12.42 14.70 27.80
C PRO A 382 12.05 14.97 26.34
N ILE A 383 12.79 15.85 25.64
CA ILE A 383 12.51 16.16 24.23
C ILE A 383 12.85 14.96 23.35
N LEU A 384 14.01 14.34 23.56
CA LEU A 384 14.39 13.13 22.84
C LEU A 384 13.38 11.99 23.05
N SER A 385 12.87 11.85 24.28
CA SER A 385 11.80 10.89 24.58
C SER A 385 10.53 11.16 23.78
N ASP A 386 10.14 12.42 23.57
CA ASP A 386 8.99 12.76 22.71
C ASP A 386 9.30 12.56 21.23
N ILE A 387 10.53 12.86 20.78
CA ILE A 387 10.99 12.56 19.41
C ILE A 387 10.88 11.05 19.14
N CYS A 388 11.34 10.23 20.08
CA CYS A 388 11.30 8.77 20.00
C CYS A 388 9.90 8.19 20.26
N GLN A 389 8.85 9.01 20.39
CA GLN A 389 7.49 8.53 20.17
C GLN A 389 7.34 8.07 18.71
N VAL A 390 8.00 8.75 17.77
CA VAL A 390 8.01 8.33 16.37
C VAL A 390 8.91 7.09 16.24
N PRO A 391 8.36 5.91 15.88
CA PRO A 391 9.10 4.66 15.74
C PRO A 391 10.37 4.80 14.89
N MET A 392 10.29 5.42 13.70
CA MET A 392 11.46 5.65 12.85
C MET A 392 12.60 6.39 13.57
N PHE A 393 12.29 7.41 14.37
CA PHE A 393 13.31 8.13 15.15
C PHE A 393 13.85 7.29 16.31
N CYS A 394 12.99 6.52 16.98
CA CYS A 394 13.42 5.59 18.03
C CYS A 394 14.35 4.50 17.48
N VAL A 395 14.00 3.89 16.35
CA VAL A 395 14.83 2.87 15.69
C VAL A 395 16.19 3.45 15.33
N MET A 396 16.19 4.59 14.66
CA MET A 396 17.40 5.31 14.29
C MET A 396 18.28 5.66 15.50
N PHE A 397 17.68 6.19 16.57
CA PHE A 397 18.40 6.48 17.80
C PHE A 397 18.96 5.22 18.45
N ALA A 398 18.16 4.15 18.59
CA ALA A 398 18.54 2.95 19.33
C ALA A 398 19.77 2.26 18.72
N HIS A 399 19.81 2.09 17.40
CA HIS A 399 20.96 1.50 16.70
C HIS A 399 22.22 2.35 16.81
N ILE A 400 22.12 3.67 16.68
CA ILE A 400 23.27 4.56 16.85
C ILE A 400 23.72 4.62 18.31
N ALA A 401 22.75 4.57 19.22
CA ALA A 401 23.00 4.72 20.63
C ALA A 401 23.80 3.54 21.19
N ASP A 402 23.60 2.34 20.66
CA ASP A 402 24.40 1.18 21.04
C ASP A 402 25.88 1.31 20.60
N GLU A 403 26.11 1.96 19.46
CA GLU A 403 27.43 2.05 18.83
C GLU A 403 28.31 3.21 19.30
N THR A 404 27.72 4.20 19.99
CA THR A 404 28.38 5.47 20.35
C THR A 404 28.39 5.68 21.86
N GLU A 405 29.55 5.91 22.47
CA GLU A 405 29.66 6.09 23.94
C GLU A 405 29.24 7.50 24.40
N ASP A 406 29.54 8.54 23.62
CA ASP A 406 29.25 9.95 23.93
C ASP A 406 28.12 10.51 23.05
N LEU A 407 26.87 10.20 23.42
CA LEU A 407 25.71 10.79 22.74
C LEU A 407 25.28 12.09 23.38
N THR A 408 25.18 13.12 22.55
CA THR A 408 24.67 14.42 22.94
C THR A 408 23.17 14.37 23.22
N VAL A 409 22.73 15.20 24.17
CA VAL A 409 21.31 15.44 24.42
C VAL A 409 20.75 16.29 23.27
N PHE A 410 19.78 15.75 22.54
CA PHE A 410 19.08 16.51 21.49
C PHE A 410 17.94 17.34 22.08
N SER A 411 17.90 18.61 21.68
CA SER A 411 16.83 19.56 22.03
C SER A 411 15.91 19.91 20.85
N THR A 412 16.22 19.47 19.63
CA THR A 412 15.44 19.75 18.42
C THR A 412 15.39 18.53 17.50
N VAL A 413 14.33 18.41 16.69
CA VAL A 413 14.23 17.33 15.70
C VAL A 413 15.23 17.53 14.57
N THR A 414 15.49 18.78 14.19
CA THR A 414 16.51 19.11 13.19
C THR A 414 17.91 18.70 13.65
N GLY A 415 18.28 19.01 14.89
CA GLY A 415 19.58 18.63 15.46
C GLY A 415 19.76 17.11 15.54
N PHE A 416 18.72 16.40 15.98
CA PHE A 416 18.69 14.94 15.97
C PHE A 416 18.88 14.37 14.57
N PHE A 417 18.09 14.81 13.59
CA PHE A 417 18.16 14.28 12.22
C PHE A 417 19.48 14.63 11.52
N HIS A 418 20.02 15.81 11.79
CA HIS A 418 21.35 16.19 11.33
C HIS A 418 22.43 15.23 11.86
N PHE A 419 22.39 14.94 13.16
CA PHE A 419 23.30 13.99 13.80
C PHE A 419 23.18 12.58 13.21
N MET A 420 21.95 12.12 12.96
CA MET A 420 21.70 10.84 12.29
C MET A 420 22.44 10.73 10.94
N ILE A 421 22.31 11.74 10.08
CA ILE A 421 22.98 11.75 8.77
C ILE A 421 24.50 11.80 8.95
N HIS A 422 25.00 12.58 9.91
CA HIS A 422 26.42 12.63 10.23
C HIS A 422 26.96 11.25 10.61
N CYS A 423 26.25 10.50 11.46
CA CYS A 423 26.62 9.13 11.80
C CYS A 423 26.61 8.20 10.58
N PHE A 424 25.66 8.35 9.64
CA PHE A 424 25.66 7.55 8.41
C PHE A 424 26.93 7.80 7.56
N TYR A 425 27.38 9.05 7.50
CA TYR A 425 28.66 9.41 6.86
C TYR A 425 29.88 8.93 7.67
N GLY A 426 29.82 8.94 9.00
CA GLY A 426 30.85 8.38 9.87
C GLY A 426 31.08 6.89 9.59
N HIS A 427 30.00 6.11 9.50
CA HIS A 427 30.04 4.70 9.11
C HIS A 427 30.66 4.48 7.73
N MET A 428 30.43 5.38 6.77
CA MET A 428 31.05 5.32 5.44
C MET A 428 32.57 5.51 5.45
N ARG A 429 33.09 6.32 6.39
CA ARG A 429 34.50 6.72 6.50
C ARG A 429 35.34 5.74 7.34
N GLY A 430 34.71 4.86 8.11
CA GLY A 430 35.35 3.94 9.06
C GLY A 430 35.53 4.58 10.45
N LYS A 431 35.45 3.77 11.52
CA LYS A 431 35.65 4.21 12.92
C LYS A 431 37.13 4.51 13.21
N SER A 432 37.68 5.58 12.63
CA SER A 432 39.05 6.05 12.89
C SER A 432 39.07 7.52 13.25
N SER A 433 38.30 7.91 14.27
CA SER A 433 38.42 9.21 14.94
C SER A 433 37.86 9.06 16.35
N GLU A 434 38.67 8.48 17.24
CA GLU A 434 38.50 8.70 18.68
C GLU A 434 38.61 10.20 18.95
N SER A 435 37.78 10.71 19.86
CA SER A 435 37.75 12.10 20.35
C SER A 435 37.43 13.18 19.31
N ALA A 436 36.15 13.51 19.15
CA ALA A 436 35.75 14.84 18.71
C ALA A 436 34.95 15.47 19.85
N GLU A 437 35.56 16.39 20.58
CA GLU A 437 34.87 17.26 21.53
C GLU A 437 33.68 17.91 20.81
N PHE A 438 32.48 17.53 21.24
CA PHE A 438 31.21 17.94 20.67
C PHE A 438 30.85 19.35 21.16
N ASP A 439 31.53 20.38 20.64
CA ASP A 439 30.88 21.68 20.50
C ASP A 439 31.46 22.57 19.37
N GLN A 440 30.53 23.32 18.77
CA GLN A 440 30.64 24.52 17.92
C GLN A 440 30.93 24.50 16.42
N ASP A 441 31.37 23.42 15.78
CA ASP A 441 31.26 23.37 14.30
C ASP A 441 31.00 21.94 13.79
N ILE A 442 29.75 21.74 13.39
CA ILE A 442 29.30 20.66 12.52
C ILE A 442 30.30 20.53 11.36
N GLN A 443 31.16 19.51 11.38
CA GLN A 443 31.99 19.19 10.22
C GLN A 443 31.05 18.95 9.03
N SER A 444 31.17 19.81 8.02
CA SER A 444 30.14 20.05 7.01
C SER A 444 29.66 18.76 6.35
N LEU A 445 28.39 18.40 6.57
CA LEU A 445 27.72 17.43 5.71
C LEU A 445 27.82 17.90 4.26
N PRO A 446 28.00 16.99 3.28
CA PRO A 446 28.04 17.38 1.89
C PRO A 446 26.77 18.14 1.48
N VAL A 447 26.95 19.30 0.85
CA VAL A 447 25.84 20.09 0.32
C VAL A 447 25.57 19.66 -1.12
N PHE A 448 24.34 19.21 -1.38
CA PHE A 448 23.90 18.78 -2.71
C PHE A 448 22.77 19.67 -3.23
N ASP A 449 23.08 20.90 -3.65
CA ASP A 449 22.06 21.88 -4.06
C ASP A 449 21.12 21.39 -5.16
N LYS A 450 21.66 20.62 -6.12
CA LYS A 450 20.85 20.01 -7.19
C LYS A 450 19.87 18.98 -6.64
N LEU A 451 20.28 18.17 -5.66
CA LEU A 451 19.40 17.23 -4.97
C LEU A 451 18.38 17.96 -4.09
N ASN A 452 18.81 18.98 -3.35
CA ASN A 452 17.92 19.79 -2.50
C ASN A 452 16.76 20.36 -3.33
N LYS A 453 17.09 20.93 -4.50
CA LYS A 453 16.11 21.44 -5.46
C LYS A 453 15.24 20.30 -6.03
N LEU A 454 15.84 19.20 -6.48
CA LEU A 454 15.10 18.06 -7.04
C LEU A 454 14.10 17.46 -6.04
N ALA A 455 14.49 17.33 -4.77
CA ALA A 455 13.62 16.84 -3.70
C ALA A 455 12.46 17.82 -3.42
N PHE A 456 12.75 19.12 -3.38
CA PHE A 456 11.71 20.15 -3.23
C PHE A 456 10.71 20.13 -4.39
N GLU A 457 11.19 20.10 -5.64
CA GLU A 457 10.33 20.05 -6.83
C GLU A 457 9.52 18.75 -6.87
N GLY A 458 10.13 17.61 -6.52
CA GLY A 458 9.44 16.31 -6.45
C GLY A 458 8.32 16.26 -5.41
N LEU A 459 8.51 16.85 -4.23
CA LEU A 459 7.51 16.86 -3.15
C LEU A 459 6.40 17.89 -3.36
N THR A 460 6.67 18.97 -4.09
CA THR A 460 5.72 20.09 -4.28
C THR A 460 5.05 20.13 -5.65
N ALA A 461 5.39 19.21 -6.55
CA ALA A 461 4.67 19.02 -7.80
C ALA A 461 3.22 18.59 -7.57
N SER A 462 2.32 18.92 -8.51
CA SER A 462 0.91 18.50 -8.48
C SER A 462 0.74 16.98 -8.37
N ARG A 463 1.65 16.23 -8.99
CA ARG A 463 1.84 14.80 -8.78
C ARG A 463 3.22 14.61 -8.16
N GLN A 464 3.25 14.19 -6.89
CA GLN A 464 4.52 13.98 -6.19
C GLN A 464 5.37 12.96 -6.95
N GLN A 465 6.62 13.34 -7.22
CA GLN A 465 7.63 12.47 -7.80
C GLN A 465 8.63 12.09 -6.71
N LEU A 466 8.55 10.84 -6.26
CA LEU A 466 9.39 10.28 -5.19
C LEU A 466 10.34 9.18 -5.68
N SER A 467 10.27 8.87 -6.97
CA SER A 467 11.15 7.91 -7.65
C SER A 467 11.49 8.46 -9.04
N TRP A 468 12.71 8.20 -9.48
CA TRP A 468 13.27 8.66 -10.74
C TRP A 468 13.97 7.52 -11.46
N GLU A 469 13.98 7.52 -12.78
CA GLU A 469 14.87 6.64 -13.54
C GLU A 469 16.33 6.96 -13.17
N GLN A 470 17.15 5.92 -13.01
CA GLN A 470 18.48 6.04 -12.43
C GLN A 470 19.42 6.97 -13.24
N ASN A 471 19.45 6.85 -14.56
CA ASN A 471 20.33 7.66 -15.39
C ASN A 471 19.91 9.13 -15.37
N ASP A 472 18.61 9.41 -15.41
CA ASP A 472 18.09 10.77 -15.35
C ASP A 472 18.32 11.41 -13.98
N PHE A 473 18.18 10.63 -12.90
CA PHE A 473 18.56 11.06 -11.56
C PHE A 473 20.06 11.40 -11.48
N GLN A 474 20.93 10.53 -11.99
CA GLN A 474 22.38 10.75 -12.01
C GLN A 474 22.78 11.99 -12.80
N LYS A 475 22.15 12.25 -13.96
CA LYS A 475 22.36 13.48 -14.74
C LYS A 475 21.92 14.73 -13.96
N ALA A 476 20.78 14.64 -13.26
CA ALA A 476 20.22 15.76 -12.51
C ALA A 476 21.09 16.13 -11.29
N VAL A 477 21.48 15.17 -10.46
CA VAL A 477 22.16 15.44 -9.17
C VAL A 477 23.68 15.29 -9.22
N GLY A 478 24.21 14.59 -10.23
CA GLY A 478 25.62 14.27 -10.39
C GLY A 478 26.03 12.94 -9.74
N LEU A 479 27.01 12.27 -10.37
CA LEU A 479 27.46 10.93 -9.97
C LEU A 479 27.99 10.85 -8.53
N LYS A 480 28.67 11.89 -8.04
CA LYS A 480 29.18 11.94 -6.66
C LYS A 480 28.04 11.91 -5.64
N CYS A 481 27.01 12.73 -5.85
CA CYS A 481 25.82 12.75 -4.98
C CYS A 481 25.13 11.39 -4.98
N PHE A 482 24.91 10.82 -6.18
CA PHE A 482 24.29 9.51 -6.31
C PHE A 482 25.10 8.41 -5.61
N SER A 483 26.41 8.34 -5.83
CA SER A 483 27.26 7.28 -5.28
C SER A 483 27.40 7.36 -3.76
N GLU A 484 27.59 8.56 -3.20
CA GLU A 484 27.69 8.75 -1.76
C GLU A 484 26.39 8.39 -1.04
N LEU A 485 25.25 8.92 -1.50
CA LEU A 485 23.97 8.68 -0.85
C LEU A 485 23.45 7.26 -1.00
N THR A 486 23.80 6.59 -2.10
CA THR A 486 23.57 5.15 -2.25
C THR A 486 24.45 4.36 -1.29
N LYS A 487 25.71 4.76 -1.11
CA LYS A 487 26.67 4.06 -0.24
C LYS A 487 26.26 4.10 1.24
N ILE A 488 25.68 5.21 1.69
CA ILE A 488 25.13 5.36 3.06
C ILE A 488 23.66 4.96 3.17
N GLY A 489 23.06 4.48 2.07
CA GLY A 489 21.71 3.93 2.00
C GLY A 489 20.56 4.94 2.06
N ILE A 490 20.84 6.24 2.04
CA ILE A 490 19.79 7.28 1.93
C ILE A 490 19.05 7.16 0.59
N LEU A 491 19.75 6.76 -0.47
CA LEU A 491 19.16 6.41 -1.76
C LEU A 491 19.09 4.89 -1.91
N VAL A 492 17.91 4.41 -2.30
CA VAL A 492 17.61 3.02 -2.59
C VAL A 492 17.40 2.85 -4.08
N GLN A 493 18.02 1.82 -4.65
CA GLN A 493 17.82 1.42 -6.04
C GLN A 493 16.77 0.30 -6.10
N GLU A 494 15.76 0.47 -6.94
CA GLU A 494 14.71 -0.51 -7.19
C GLU A 494 14.73 -0.92 -8.66
N VAL A 495 14.48 -2.20 -8.93
CA VAL A 495 14.32 -2.70 -10.29
C VAL A 495 12.84 -2.91 -10.54
N ALA A 496 12.25 -2.08 -11.39
CA ALA A 496 10.89 -2.26 -11.87
C ALA A 496 10.92 -3.13 -13.13
N GLN A 497 10.08 -4.16 -13.16
CA GLN A 497 9.77 -4.90 -14.39
C GLN A 497 8.59 -4.22 -15.07
N GLU A 498 8.84 -3.53 -16.18
CA GLU A 498 7.78 -2.98 -17.01
C GLU A 498 7.48 -3.93 -18.16
N ILE A 499 6.21 -4.28 -18.33
CA ILE A 499 5.74 -5.07 -19.47
C ILE A 499 5.27 -4.09 -20.53
N ASN A 500 6.04 -3.94 -21.61
CA ASN A 500 5.61 -3.15 -22.75
C ASN A 500 4.75 -4.00 -23.69
N TYR A 501 3.52 -3.53 -23.92
CA TYR A 501 2.67 -4.02 -25.00
C TYR A 501 2.88 -3.12 -26.23
N SER A 502 3.78 -3.51 -27.13
CA SER A 502 3.94 -2.82 -28.41
C SER A 502 2.71 -3.09 -29.30
N PRO A 503 1.88 -2.09 -29.65
CA PRO A 503 0.73 -2.32 -30.52
C PRO A 503 1.21 -2.76 -31.91
N GLY A 504 0.75 -3.91 -32.40
CA GLY A 504 0.94 -4.34 -33.80
C GLY A 504 2.09 -5.31 -34.10
N THR A 505 2.74 -5.90 -33.09
CA THR A 505 3.69 -7.02 -33.31
C THR A 505 3.26 -8.25 -32.50
N SER A 506 3.39 -9.45 -33.07
CA SER A 506 2.98 -10.71 -32.42
C SER A 506 3.51 -10.82 -30.99
N PHE A 507 2.57 -10.91 -30.03
CA PHE A 507 2.64 -11.38 -28.64
C PHE A 507 4.01 -11.80 -28.09
N THR A 508 5.00 -10.90 -28.05
CA THR A 508 6.21 -11.10 -27.26
C THR A 508 6.18 -10.10 -26.12
N LYS A 509 5.84 -10.58 -24.91
CA LYS A 509 5.99 -9.82 -23.68
C LYS A 509 7.47 -9.42 -23.57
N GLN A 510 7.80 -8.16 -23.83
CA GLN A 510 9.13 -7.63 -23.56
C GLN A 510 9.15 -7.12 -22.12
N VAL A 511 9.88 -7.83 -21.25
CA VAL A 511 10.17 -7.39 -19.88
C VAL A 511 11.32 -6.39 -19.96
N ILE A 512 11.04 -5.12 -19.71
CA ILE A 512 12.08 -4.10 -19.56
C ILE A 512 12.37 -3.96 -18.07
N ASN A 513 13.63 -4.19 -17.70
CA ASN A 513 14.11 -3.92 -16.35
C ASN A 513 14.54 -2.45 -16.28
N THR A 514 13.67 -1.59 -15.76
CA THR A 514 13.99 -0.18 -15.52
C THR A 514 14.54 -0.05 -14.10
N LYS A 515 15.75 0.50 -13.97
CA LYS A 515 16.31 0.83 -12.65
C LYS A 515 15.80 2.21 -12.23
N SER A 516 15.16 2.26 -11.08
CA SER A 516 14.72 3.50 -10.47
C SER A 516 15.45 3.75 -9.15
N VAL A 517 15.49 5.01 -8.75
CA VAL A 517 16.13 5.49 -7.54
C VAL A 517 15.11 6.27 -6.76
N ARG A 518 15.07 6.04 -5.45
CA ARG A 518 14.24 6.80 -4.50
C ARG A 518 14.98 7.04 -3.20
N PHE A 519 14.42 7.91 -2.37
CA PHE A 519 14.85 8.00 -0.98
C PHE A 519 14.42 6.76 -0.18
N PHE A 520 15.24 6.37 0.79
CA PHE A 520 14.95 5.29 1.74
C PHE A 520 13.58 5.49 2.41
N HIS A 521 13.31 6.71 2.86
CA HIS A 521 12.05 7.13 3.44
C HIS A 521 11.76 8.60 3.06
N LYS A 522 10.48 8.96 2.94
CA LYS A 522 10.03 10.32 2.54
C LYS A 522 10.60 11.42 3.45
N LEU A 523 10.90 11.14 4.73
CA LEU A 523 11.59 12.06 5.64
C LEU A 523 12.97 12.54 5.14
N PHE A 524 13.73 11.67 4.45
CA PHE A 524 15.00 12.09 3.84
C PHE A 524 14.76 13.03 2.66
N ALA A 525 13.74 12.78 1.85
CA ALA A 525 13.34 13.73 0.80
C ALA A 525 12.94 15.09 1.42
N GLU A 526 12.16 15.08 2.50
CA GLU A 526 11.76 16.28 3.24
C GLU A 526 12.98 17.01 3.83
N TRP A 527 14.01 16.29 4.32
CA TRP A 527 15.28 16.87 4.77
C TRP A 527 16.04 17.62 3.66
N TYR A 528 16.24 16.99 2.50
CA TYR A 528 16.95 17.67 1.39
C TYR A 528 16.12 18.82 0.81
N ALA A 529 14.79 18.67 0.74
CA ALA A 529 13.91 19.78 0.37
C ALA A 529 13.97 20.93 1.39
N ALA A 530 14.07 20.63 2.68
CA ALA A 530 14.22 21.64 3.72
C ALA A 530 15.51 22.45 3.59
N ASN A 531 16.61 21.82 3.16
CA ASN A 531 17.85 22.54 2.86
C ASN A 531 17.67 23.56 1.74
N TYR A 532 16.89 23.22 0.70
CA TYR A 532 16.51 24.17 -0.36
C TYR A 532 15.68 25.33 0.22
N VAL A 533 14.66 25.01 1.01
CA VAL A 533 13.78 26.03 1.63
C VAL A 533 14.56 26.93 2.58
N ALA A 534 15.43 26.39 3.43
CA ALA A 534 16.26 27.14 4.36
C ALA A 534 17.17 28.15 3.64
N ALA A 535 17.81 27.73 2.54
CA ALA A 535 18.68 28.61 1.76
C ALA A 535 17.90 29.76 1.09
N HIS A 536 16.72 29.47 0.54
CA HIS A 536 15.92 30.47 -0.18
C HIS A 536 15.15 31.39 0.78
N ALA A 537 14.51 30.83 1.80
CA ALA A 537 13.83 31.60 2.84
C ALA A 537 14.81 32.36 3.74
N GLY A 538 16.07 31.93 3.85
CA GLY A 538 17.12 32.66 4.55
C GLY A 538 17.80 33.77 3.72
N SER A 539 17.52 33.83 2.40
CA SER A 539 18.17 34.75 1.46
C SER A 539 17.80 36.23 1.71
N VAL A 540 18.64 37.14 1.23
CA VAL A 540 18.35 38.59 1.26
C VAL A 540 17.19 38.92 0.30
N MET A 541 17.02 38.17 -0.79
CA MET A 541 15.97 38.39 -1.78
C MET A 541 14.64 37.77 -1.34
N THR A 542 13.81 38.54 -0.65
CA THR A 542 12.58 38.05 0.02
C THR A 542 11.37 37.88 -0.88
N PHE A 543 11.35 38.51 -2.05
CA PHE A 543 10.16 38.59 -2.92
C PHE A 543 9.64 37.22 -3.45
N ARG A 544 10.41 36.14 -3.30
CA ARG A 544 10.03 34.77 -3.72
C ARG A 544 9.72 33.83 -2.56
N VAL A 545 9.80 34.28 -1.31
CA VAL A 545 9.63 33.40 -0.14
C VAL A 545 8.18 32.94 -0.04
N ASP A 546 7.20 33.83 -0.12
CA ASP A 546 5.78 33.44 -0.03
C ASP A 546 5.35 32.51 -1.16
N SER A 547 5.83 32.75 -2.38
CA SER A 547 5.52 31.87 -3.53
C SER A 547 6.19 30.51 -3.44
N LEU A 548 7.33 30.41 -2.74
CA LEU A 548 7.97 29.16 -2.39
C LEU A 548 7.18 28.40 -1.33
N LEU A 549 6.85 29.05 -0.21
CA LEU A 549 6.19 28.42 0.94
C LEU A 549 4.76 27.98 0.60
N LYS A 550 4.03 28.73 -0.23
CA LYS A 550 2.68 28.38 -0.73
C LYS A 550 2.61 27.05 -1.49
N LYS A 551 3.73 26.52 -1.98
CA LYS A 551 3.77 25.21 -2.65
C LYS A 551 3.84 24.04 -1.69
N ILE A 552 4.13 24.30 -0.41
CA ILE A 552 4.34 23.28 0.61
C ILE A 552 3.06 23.20 1.44
N SER A 553 2.45 22.02 1.49
CA SER A 553 1.35 21.76 2.44
C SER A 553 1.94 21.66 3.87
N PRO A 554 1.55 22.52 4.82
CA PRO A 554 2.01 22.43 6.21
C PRO A 554 1.63 21.12 6.88
N VAL A 555 0.53 20.51 6.44
CA VAL A 555 -0.02 19.29 7.04
C VAL A 555 0.62 18.03 6.45
N ASP A 556 0.82 17.95 5.12
CA ASP A 556 1.49 16.80 4.49
C ASP A 556 3.01 16.86 4.67
N LEU A 557 3.63 18.04 4.53
CA LEU A 557 5.10 18.19 4.46
C LEU A 557 5.67 18.96 5.67
N GLN A 558 5.11 18.72 6.85
CA GLN A 558 5.47 19.45 8.09
C GLN A 558 6.98 19.45 8.38
N PHE A 559 7.71 18.38 8.06
CA PHE A 559 9.14 18.33 8.38
C PHE A 559 9.99 19.24 7.49
N ILE A 560 9.50 19.62 6.29
CA ILE A 560 10.20 20.64 5.48
C ILE A 560 10.31 21.95 6.26
N PHE A 561 9.20 22.39 6.88
CA PHE A 561 9.18 23.61 7.67
C PHE A 561 10.04 23.50 8.93
N ARG A 562 9.89 22.40 9.69
CA ARG A 562 10.64 22.18 10.93
C ARG A 562 12.15 22.16 10.68
N PHE A 563 12.60 21.34 9.73
CA PHE A 563 14.01 21.26 9.36
C PHE A 563 14.52 22.60 8.83
N ALA A 564 13.77 23.29 7.97
CA ALA A 564 14.22 24.58 7.42
C ALA A 564 14.38 25.64 8.52
N CYS A 565 13.50 25.65 9.51
CA CYS A 565 13.61 26.51 10.70
C CYS A 565 14.87 26.17 11.51
N GLY A 566 15.12 24.89 11.79
CA GLY A 566 16.29 24.45 12.53
C GLY A 566 17.62 24.72 11.81
N LEU A 567 17.62 24.69 10.48
CA LEU A 567 18.81 24.92 9.63
C LEU A 567 19.18 26.40 9.47
N ASN A 568 18.23 27.34 9.59
CA ASN A 568 18.50 28.75 9.32
C ASN A 568 17.61 29.72 10.13
N LYS A 569 18.23 30.51 11.03
CA LYS A 569 17.53 31.49 11.90
C LYS A 569 16.74 32.55 11.12
N LYS A 570 17.20 33.00 9.95
CA LYS A 570 16.47 33.97 9.11
C LYS A 570 15.28 33.33 8.42
N ALA A 571 15.45 32.12 7.90
CA ALA A 571 14.36 31.34 7.32
C ALA A 571 13.26 31.08 8.37
N SER A 572 13.67 30.68 9.58
CA SER A 572 12.76 30.40 10.70
C SER A 572 11.78 31.55 10.97
N LYS A 573 12.28 32.78 11.14
CA LYS A 573 11.42 33.95 11.39
C LYS A 573 10.35 34.15 10.31
N ARG A 574 10.72 33.95 9.04
CA ARG A 574 9.82 34.14 7.89
C ARG A 574 8.82 32.99 7.75
N ILE A 575 9.28 31.76 7.98
CA ILE A 575 8.43 30.56 7.95
C ILE A 575 7.37 30.64 9.05
N ILE A 576 7.76 31.01 10.28
CA ILE A 576 6.81 31.14 11.40
C ILE A 576 5.77 32.21 11.11
N ALA A 577 6.18 33.38 10.61
CA ALA A 577 5.25 34.44 10.20
C ALA A 577 4.28 33.97 9.10
N TYR A 578 4.77 33.23 8.10
CA TYR A 578 3.93 32.63 7.05
C TYR A 578 2.92 31.63 7.61
N LEU A 579 3.37 30.71 8.47
CA LEU A 579 2.52 29.67 9.07
C LEU A 579 1.46 30.26 10.00
N ASN A 580 1.76 31.36 10.70
CA ASN A 580 0.76 32.03 11.54
C ASN A 580 -0.37 32.67 10.71
N GLY A 581 -0.06 33.10 9.48
CA GLY A 581 -1.01 33.73 8.56
C GLY A 581 -1.94 32.76 7.82
N ILE A 582 -1.86 31.45 8.05
CA ILE A 582 -2.71 30.44 7.39
C ILE A 582 -3.42 29.56 8.42
N GLU A 583 -4.68 29.21 8.13
CA GLU A 583 -5.61 28.56 9.07
C GLU A 583 -5.04 27.26 9.68
N ASP A 584 -4.50 26.36 8.85
CA ASP A 584 -3.93 25.08 9.29
C ASP A 584 -2.46 25.18 9.78
N GLY A 585 -1.83 26.35 9.70
CA GLY A 585 -0.39 26.51 9.94
C GLY A 585 0.00 26.78 11.40
N LYS A 586 -0.93 27.28 12.22
CA LYS A 586 -0.64 27.74 13.59
C LYS A 586 -0.09 26.67 14.51
N SER A 587 -0.73 25.49 14.52
CA SER A 587 -0.25 24.34 15.31
C SER A 587 1.16 23.92 14.92
N PHE A 588 1.54 24.05 13.65
CA PHE A 588 2.88 23.74 13.16
C PHE A 588 3.89 24.88 13.41
N ALA A 589 3.43 26.13 13.50
CA ALA A 589 4.27 27.27 13.82
C ALA A 589 4.90 27.11 15.21
N SER A 590 4.17 26.56 16.18
CA SER A 590 4.71 26.22 17.52
C SER A 590 5.88 25.23 17.43
N LEU A 591 5.72 24.14 16.67
CA LEU A 591 6.77 23.14 16.45
C LEU A 591 8.00 23.77 15.78
N CYS A 592 7.78 24.66 14.81
CA CYS A 592 8.83 25.37 14.10
C CYS A 592 9.60 26.37 14.97
N LEU A 593 8.92 27.01 15.92
CA LEU A 593 9.54 27.94 16.87
C LEU A 593 10.63 27.23 17.68
N PHE A 594 10.29 26.09 18.27
CA PHE A 594 11.20 25.34 19.16
C PHE A 594 12.37 24.66 18.44
N GLU A 595 12.46 24.71 17.12
CA GLU A 595 13.66 24.28 16.38
C GLU A 595 14.82 25.32 16.49
N GLN A 596 14.56 26.52 17.02
CA GLN A 596 15.55 27.60 17.20
C GLN A 596 15.65 28.15 18.63
N VAL A 597 14.73 27.80 19.53
CA VAL A 597 14.70 28.36 20.89
C VAL A 597 15.90 27.86 21.69
N LYS A 598 16.81 28.78 22.01
CA LYS A 598 17.88 28.58 23.00
C LYS A 598 17.66 29.41 24.27
N ASP A 599 16.92 30.52 24.17
CA ASP A 599 16.56 31.43 25.26
C ASP A 599 15.11 31.90 25.08
N ILE A 600 14.38 32.01 26.19
CA ILE A 600 12.97 32.42 26.27
C ILE A 600 12.81 33.90 25.86
N GLY A 601 13.79 34.75 26.15
CA GLY A 601 13.72 36.19 25.85
C GLY A 601 13.70 36.53 24.35
N ASP A 602 14.24 35.63 23.51
CA ASP A 602 14.35 35.81 22.06
C ASP A 602 13.00 35.60 21.32
N VAL A 603 11.97 35.09 22.01
CA VAL A 603 10.74 34.59 21.37
C VAL A 603 9.44 35.18 21.93
N THR A 604 9.47 36.00 22.98
CA THR A 604 8.25 36.54 23.63
C THR A 604 7.28 37.18 22.65
N ALA A 605 7.74 38.07 21.76
CA ALA A 605 6.86 38.74 20.78
C ALA A 605 6.22 37.77 19.77
N VAL A 606 6.92 36.68 19.42
CA VAL A 606 6.39 35.64 18.52
C VAL A 606 5.38 34.76 19.25
N VAL A 607 5.61 34.47 20.53
CA VAL A 607 4.69 33.72 21.39
C VAL A 607 3.39 34.49 21.62
N GLU A 608 3.47 35.80 21.85
CA GLU A 608 2.29 36.67 21.95
C GLU A 608 1.39 36.57 20.70
N ASP A 609 2.01 36.64 19.52
CA ASP A 609 1.31 36.54 18.23
C ASP A 609 0.64 35.16 18.05
N LEU A 610 1.37 34.07 18.35
CA LEU A 610 0.86 32.70 18.21
C LEU A 610 -0.31 32.37 19.15
N ILE A 611 -0.33 32.98 20.34
CA ILE A 611 -1.34 32.66 21.37
C ILE A 611 -2.56 33.59 21.28
N SER A 612 -2.44 34.74 20.61
CA SER A 612 -3.51 35.73 20.50
C SER A 612 -4.86 35.17 20.01
N GLU A 613 -4.82 34.20 19.09
CA GLU A 613 -6.01 33.53 18.54
C GLU A 613 -6.42 32.25 19.29
N GLY A 614 -5.56 31.75 20.19
CA GLY A 614 -5.81 30.56 20.99
C GLY A 614 -4.94 29.35 20.68
N VAL A 615 -4.81 28.47 21.68
CA VAL A 615 -4.02 27.24 21.62
C VAL A 615 -4.92 26.06 21.98
N THR A 616 -4.95 25.06 21.11
CA THR A 616 -5.62 23.78 21.39
C THR A 616 -4.58 22.71 21.65
N ILE A 617 -4.76 21.93 22.71
CA ILE A 617 -3.97 20.72 23.00
C ILE A 617 -4.94 19.56 22.97
N ARG A 618 -4.82 18.72 21.94
CA ARG A 618 -5.66 17.53 21.79
C ARG A 618 -4.91 16.31 22.27
N SER A 619 -5.62 15.38 22.89
CA SER A 619 -5.17 14.01 23.14
C SER A 619 -4.73 13.29 21.85
N SER A 620 -5.23 13.75 20.70
CA SER A 620 -4.84 13.27 19.37
C SER A 620 -3.50 13.76 18.85
N ASP A 621 -2.97 14.83 19.41
CA ASP A 621 -1.74 15.47 18.93
C ASP A 621 -0.51 14.63 19.30
N THR A 622 0.56 14.75 18.51
CA THR A 622 1.85 14.12 18.87
C THR A 622 2.36 14.68 20.20
N ARG A 623 3.12 13.90 20.97
CA ARG A 623 3.69 14.36 22.26
C ARG A 623 4.53 15.62 22.07
N LEU A 624 5.26 15.72 20.96
CA LEU A 624 5.99 16.93 20.59
C LEU A 624 5.09 18.14 20.40
N LEU A 625 3.96 18.00 19.71
CA LEU A 625 3.02 19.11 19.52
C LEU A 625 2.34 19.51 20.84
N GLN A 626 1.91 18.54 21.64
CA GLN A 626 1.35 18.80 22.96
C GLN A 626 2.37 19.54 23.84
N ARG A 627 3.64 19.11 23.83
CA ARG A 627 4.71 19.78 24.57
C ARG A 627 4.96 21.18 24.07
N SER A 628 5.09 21.38 22.77
CA SER A 628 5.31 22.71 22.18
C SER A 628 4.18 23.67 22.57
N ASN A 629 2.93 23.22 22.49
CA ASN A 629 1.77 24.03 22.88
C ASN A 629 1.75 24.33 24.39
N LYS A 630 2.11 23.37 25.25
CA LYS A 630 2.28 23.62 26.70
C LYS A 630 3.38 24.64 26.97
N HIS A 631 4.53 24.48 26.33
CA HIS A 631 5.66 25.38 26.49
C HIS A 631 5.35 26.80 25.99
N LEU A 632 4.58 26.94 24.91
CA LEU A 632 4.05 28.24 24.48
C LEU A 632 3.25 28.90 25.61
N ILE A 633 2.31 28.17 26.22
CA ILE A 633 1.47 28.67 27.32
C ILE A 633 2.33 29.05 28.53
N ASP A 634 3.33 28.25 28.88
CA ASP A 634 4.25 28.53 29.99
C ASP A 634 5.03 29.83 29.75
N ILE A 635 5.59 30.03 28.54
CA ILE A 635 6.27 31.28 28.18
C ILE A 635 5.31 32.47 28.27
N ALA A 636 4.09 32.33 27.76
CA ALA A 636 3.07 33.39 27.81
C ALA A 636 2.73 33.77 29.26
N SER A 637 2.60 32.76 30.12
CA SER A 637 2.30 32.94 31.55
C SER A 637 3.42 33.70 32.26
N VAL A 638 4.69 33.30 32.04
CA VAL A 638 5.87 33.97 32.62
C VAL A 638 5.96 35.43 32.18
N ASN A 639 5.62 35.73 30.92
CA ASN A 639 5.65 37.08 30.35
C ASN A 639 4.37 37.89 30.58
N GLN A 640 3.39 37.37 31.33
CA GLN A 640 2.11 38.04 31.63
C GLN A 640 1.30 38.42 30.38
N VAL A 641 1.42 37.64 29.30
CA VAL A 641 0.63 37.81 28.09
C VAL A 641 -0.84 37.53 28.40
N ARG A 642 -1.73 38.47 28.08
CA ARG A 642 -3.16 38.29 28.31
C ARG A 642 -3.75 37.35 27.28
N VAL A 643 -4.12 36.14 27.72
CA VAL A 643 -4.81 35.15 26.91
C VAL A 643 -6.25 35.00 27.42
N SER A 644 -7.23 35.05 26.52
CA SER A 644 -8.61 34.70 26.87
C SER A 644 -8.67 33.23 27.25
N SER A 645 -9.23 32.90 28.42
CA SER A 645 -9.40 31.51 28.85
C SER A 645 -10.29 30.69 27.91
N LYS A 646 -11.14 31.33 27.10
CA LYS A 646 -11.93 30.67 26.04
C LYS A 646 -11.08 30.19 24.86
N ASN A 647 -9.84 30.65 24.77
CA ASN A 647 -8.94 30.40 23.66
C ASN A 647 -7.92 29.29 24.00
N ILE A 648 -7.96 28.70 25.21
CA ILE A 648 -7.16 27.52 25.55
C ILE A 648 -8.12 26.32 25.65
N ILE A 649 -7.99 25.38 24.72
CA ILE A 649 -8.84 24.19 24.66
C ILE A 649 -7.98 22.96 24.99
N LEU A 650 -8.38 22.23 26.04
CA LEU A 650 -7.84 20.93 26.39
C LEU A 650 -8.90 19.88 26.02
N ASP A 651 -8.58 19.01 25.07
CA ASP A 651 -9.46 17.97 24.52
C ASP A 651 -8.89 16.56 24.78
#